data_AF-A0A966ZDC5-F1
#
_entry.id   AF-A0A966ZDC5-F1
#
_cell.length_a   1.000
_cell.length_b   1.000
_cell.length_c   1.000
_cell.angle_alpha   90.00
_cell.angle_beta   90.00
_cell.angle_gamma   90.00
#
_symmetry.space_group_name_H-M   'P 1'
#
loop_
_entity.id
_entity.type
_entity.pdbx_description
1 polymer ?
#
loop_
_entity_poly.entity_id
_entity_poly.type
_entity_poly.pdbx_seq_one_letter_code
_entity_poly.pdbx_strand_id
1 'polypeptide(L)'
;MAIHNKYFPGTSVSRYLSPDERSWDEAVYQSGKPVLDSELNLSQEVNRTLRQIIQQRVNPSGWLRGPLPNNPFGDFGFPGTPDAFTMATRAALVAGMPITVDYTNTAVAGLNVIQLDPANLPSSPPGVKRTDFVFLEVFRALVSWSPHASATVTVNAPLAVAPGDTVTINGVVLTATAGVPGVDQFQVGANETITAANIAAAINDGGNSFTGICVAWVDVTVPEQVNLQVVDALAGAAGNAVTLAASASFTISGANFVGGADEPNKPTQASIYRNGNVLSPSGVALADDIADPTVGAESTKRVQIQYRIRITGVSEAIDFKTEPDGFSNPNVLAQGTQVAPVATYPFVSADGTTVLASSDATAYGIVDPGLWVAGDGSSGSATALGTVDGFVYAIPLAFVFRRNDGYNGGAGVGFDPDNNANGALPSTHGGFANPIIGAIPAGVSDRPDGYFHDIIVATDVLDLRRQVVPGGLDLKAELDRQMAMLLDGNNRTWAIDTADKQNLGSFSGDVSTQYLVCDEIGRSGAHGGPISTRGELIAEFDHIRRRFGDSPIVERVVIPVAVSYTAIAEPGHYVTQLNPGYTGWYAGDVITIDFAALNATTNGSWLHALASSTGTVSQYWPTGTVVSDVLRVWHRDGHYTTAIDQNAVVDCITGLGTTQIQITLGENNQLGNYGTTFDPDHTMVPVAPAGDVGSISMIFVELEVTYPAGSGTTSDVDLEIVPDAGVYPVGPALELNTTQRPSDFDSILPPVFTTPRREVGVEYVCKNTGFPGPVLDFVVSLNQTEIVFPRRINGDVTPIVTDTGTGLPVTVDGSTEYGSSSQKLILDPMTPLSGTGQTACTIAYYAQDAVPNYGASGYQIGIYYRSNAPQTAGVKAGGLSGMPDPLTVRPVAMSRDLWTGISGVGSTGDAFPYGAHGMSQIPVNANVGAGDFGGEWFLTATGKISVGDFSADTGVLNLHTMIQVDPQGDFTFSDTDTDVEFRSQYKVADVTAYRPTAMAQPLSGLATHKVWLPFLAVATADSPLYRKGEVLLVVITRYAVVDADNTVIFADSGNTACAAVYRTLGMLLLASE
;
A
#
# COMPACT_ATOMS: atom_id res chain seq x y z
N MET A 1 -33.49 15.24 -19.54
CA MET A 1 -34.80 15.06 -20.23
C MET A 1 -35.85 16.17 -20.06
N ALA A 2 -35.71 17.20 -19.19
CA ALA A 2 -36.82 18.15 -18.92
C ALA A 2 -36.93 19.39 -19.86
N ILE A 3 -35.95 19.67 -20.74
CA ILE A 3 -35.93 20.88 -21.59
C ILE A 3 -36.62 20.67 -22.97
N HIS A 4 -36.66 19.43 -23.44
CA HIS A 4 -37.19 19.02 -24.76
C HIS A 4 -38.63 19.51 -25.03
N ASN A 5 -39.56 19.27 -24.10
CA ASN A 5 -40.97 19.62 -24.30
C ASN A 5 -41.27 21.12 -24.20
N LYS A 6 -40.29 21.95 -23.80
CA LYS A 6 -40.50 23.38 -23.58
C LYS A 6 -40.21 24.23 -24.83
N TYR A 7 -39.34 23.76 -25.73
CA TYR A 7 -38.87 24.57 -26.86
C TYR A 7 -39.32 24.07 -28.24
N PHE A 8 -39.77 22.82 -28.38
CA PHE A 8 -40.19 22.27 -29.68
C PHE A 8 -41.53 21.50 -29.62
N PRO A 9 -42.68 22.18 -29.45
CA PRO A 9 -44.00 21.55 -29.47
C PRO A 9 -44.54 21.55 -30.92
N GLY A 10 -43.93 20.80 -31.85
CA GLY A 10 -44.45 20.70 -33.22
C GLY A 10 -43.52 20.07 -34.27
N THR A 11 -44.11 19.74 -35.43
CA THR A 11 -43.54 19.04 -36.61
C THR A 11 -42.48 19.82 -37.40
N SER A 12 -41.79 20.78 -36.78
CA SER A 12 -40.90 21.74 -37.44
C SER A 12 -39.42 21.35 -37.44
N VAL A 13 -39.07 20.18 -36.90
CA VAL A 13 -37.72 19.60 -36.95
C VAL A 13 -37.82 18.13 -37.35
N SER A 14 -36.97 17.67 -38.29
CA SER A 14 -37.00 16.29 -38.78
C SER A 14 -36.67 15.25 -37.69
N ARG A 15 -35.62 15.49 -36.89
CA ARG A 15 -35.24 14.73 -35.69
C ARG A 15 -34.28 15.51 -34.78
N TYR A 16 -34.15 15.10 -33.52
CA TYR A 16 -33.20 15.67 -32.56
C TYR A 16 -32.05 14.68 -32.29
N LEU A 17 -30.82 15.18 -32.37
CA LEU A 17 -29.59 14.42 -32.14
C LEU A 17 -28.89 15.01 -30.92
N SER A 18 -28.83 14.26 -29.81
CA SER A 18 -28.13 14.72 -28.61
C SER A 18 -26.62 14.44 -28.72
N PRO A 19 -25.76 15.41 -28.38
CA PRO A 19 -24.32 15.19 -28.26
C PRO A 19 -23.88 14.52 -26.94
N ASP A 20 -24.76 14.39 -25.94
CA ASP A 20 -24.41 14.08 -24.53
C ASP A 20 -23.54 12.83 -24.36
N GLU A 21 -24.13 11.62 -24.48
CA GLU A 21 -23.42 10.34 -24.28
C GLU A 21 -22.66 9.88 -25.53
N ARG A 22 -22.70 10.68 -26.60
CA ARG A 22 -22.07 10.35 -27.89
C ARG A 22 -20.70 10.98 -28.06
N SER A 23 -20.33 11.99 -27.26
CA SER A 23 -19.03 12.68 -27.33
C SER A 23 -18.70 13.19 -28.74
N TRP A 24 -19.67 13.82 -29.41
CA TRP A 24 -19.44 14.45 -30.73
C TRP A 24 -18.64 15.75 -30.61
N ASP A 25 -17.57 15.86 -31.38
CA ASP A 25 -16.74 17.07 -31.49
C ASP A 25 -17.19 17.98 -32.64
N GLU A 26 -17.49 17.39 -33.80
CA GLU A 26 -17.89 18.14 -35.00
C GLU A 26 -18.72 17.27 -35.96
N ALA A 27 -19.61 17.92 -36.73
CA ALA A 27 -20.29 17.32 -37.88
C ALA A 27 -19.56 17.68 -39.19
N VAL A 28 -19.22 16.66 -39.98
CA VAL A 28 -18.48 16.80 -41.25
C VAL A 28 -19.44 16.74 -42.42
N TYR A 29 -19.63 17.89 -43.07
CA TYR A 29 -20.48 18.00 -44.26
C TYR A 29 -19.78 17.46 -45.50
N GLN A 30 -20.51 16.65 -46.29
CA GLN A 30 -19.97 16.03 -47.49
C GLN A 30 -20.40 16.78 -48.75
N SER A 31 -19.48 16.91 -49.70
CA SER A 31 -19.79 17.48 -51.01
C SER A 31 -20.84 16.64 -51.73
N GLY A 32 -21.87 17.29 -52.28
CA GLY A 32 -22.93 16.63 -53.04
C GLY A 32 -24.04 15.97 -52.20
N LYS A 33 -23.98 16.06 -50.86
CA LYS A 33 -25.03 15.55 -49.97
C LYS A 33 -25.84 16.70 -49.34
N PRO A 34 -27.17 16.53 -49.14
CA PRO A 34 -28.01 17.56 -48.55
C PRO A 34 -27.70 17.75 -47.07
N VAL A 35 -27.63 19.01 -46.63
CA VAL A 35 -27.51 19.38 -45.21
C VAL A 35 -28.91 19.38 -44.59
N LEU A 36 -29.12 18.56 -43.56
CA LEU A 36 -30.39 18.46 -42.84
C LEU A 36 -30.45 19.45 -41.67
N ASP A 37 -31.66 19.86 -41.29
CA ASP A 37 -31.94 20.73 -40.13
C ASP A 37 -31.50 20.09 -38.80
N SER A 38 -31.64 18.76 -38.66
CA SER A 38 -31.16 18.01 -37.50
C SER A 38 -29.66 18.12 -37.28
N GLU A 39 -28.87 18.14 -38.36
CA GLU A 39 -27.41 18.24 -38.31
C GLU A 39 -26.96 19.67 -37.98
N LEU A 40 -27.68 20.68 -38.48
CA LEU A 40 -27.46 22.07 -38.09
C LEU A 40 -27.75 22.28 -36.60
N ASN A 41 -28.81 21.68 -36.06
CA ASN A 41 -29.10 21.72 -34.63
C ASN A 41 -28.00 21.03 -33.81
N LEU A 42 -27.57 19.83 -34.22
CA LEU A 42 -26.45 19.13 -33.58
C LEU A 42 -25.20 20.02 -33.54
N SER A 43 -24.83 20.63 -34.66
CA SER A 43 -23.67 21.53 -34.71
C SER A 43 -23.82 22.73 -33.78
N GLN A 44 -25.01 23.28 -33.59
CA GLN A 44 -25.27 24.37 -32.65
C GLN A 44 -25.15 23.91 -31.19
N GLU A 45 -25.62 22.70 -30.87
CA GLU A 45 -25.52 22.14 -29.52
C GLU A 45 -24.10 21.77 -29.17
N VAL A 46 -23.38 21.09 -30.07
CA VAL A 46 -21.95 20.81 -29.94
C VAL A 46 -21.17 22.11 -29.73
N ASN A 47 -21.44 23.15 -30.53
CA ASN A 47 -20.83 24.46 -30.34
C ASN A 47 -21.23 25.16 -29.02
N ARG A 48 -22.43 24.92 -28.50
CA ARG A 48 -22.88 25.47 -27.20
C ARG A 48 -22.13 24.79 -26.06
N THR A 49 -22.01 23.47 -26.11
CA THR A 49 -21.22 22.67 -25.18
C THR A 49 -19.75 23.10 -25.25
N LEU A 50 -19.17 23.18 -26.45
CA LEU A 50 -17.83 23.70 -26.69
C LEU A 50 -17.64 25.13 -26.19
N ARG A 51 -18.62 26.04 -26.29
CA ARG A 51 -18.51 27.40 -25.74
C ARG A 51 -18.52 27.44 -24.22
N GLN A 52 -19.28 26.57 -23.56
CA GLN A 52 -19.18 26.38 -22.10
C GLN A 52 -17.78 25.88 -21.71
N ILE A 53 -17.15 25.09 -22.58
CA ILE A 53 -15.79 24.56 -22.42
C ILE A 53 -14.70 25.56 -22.83
N ILE A 54 -14.95 26.48 -23.78
CA ILE A 54 -14.00 27.55 -24.17
C ILE A 54 -13.85 28.57 -23.04
N GLN A 55 -14.87 28.79 -22.22
CA GLN A 55 -14.69 29.51 -20.95
C GLN A 55 -13.74 28.79 -19.97
N GLN A 56 -13.47 27.49 -20.20
CA GLN A 56 -12.53 26.65 -19.45
C GLN A 56 -11.20 26.41 -20.19
N ARG A 57 -10.96 26.96 -21.41
CA ARG A 57 -9.66 26.83 -22.13
C ARG A 57 -8.47 27.46 -21.40
N VAL A 58 -8.71 28.16 -20.30
CA VAL A 58 -7.67 28.66 -19.38
C VAL A 58 -7.18 27.53 -18.44
N ASN A 59 -7.94 26.44 -18.32
CA ASN A 59 -7.59 25.31 -17.46
C ASN A 59 -6.70 24.31 -18.20
N PRO A 60 -5.65 23.80 -17.54
CA PRO A 60 -4.78 22.77 -18.09
C PRO A 60 -5.50 21.42 -18.17
N SER A 61 -4.93 20.48 -18.91
CA SER A 61 -5.43 19.12 -19.00
C SER A 61 -5.24 18.37 -17.67
N GLY A 62 -6.21 17.54 -17.30
CA GLY A 62 -6.17 16.74 -16.08
C GLY A 62 -7.54 16.21 -15.66
N TRP A 63 -7.59 15.62 -14.47
CA TRP A 63 -8.79 15.00 -13.91
C TRP A 63 -9.60 16.03 -13.12
N LEU A 64 -10.91 16.10 -13.38
CA LEU A 64 -11.76 17.10 -12.72
C LEU A 64 -12.03 16.68 -11.28
N ARG A 65 -11.70 17.56 -10.34
CA ARG A 65 -12.00 17.39 -8.91
C ARG A 65 -13.30 18.11 -8.56
N GLY A 66 -14.12 17.46 -7.72
CA GLY A 66 -15.28 18.11 -7.12
C GLY A 66 -14.89 19.22 -6.13
N PRO A 67 -15.85 20.04 -5.68
CA PRO A 67 -15.59 21.11 -4.72
C PRO A 67 -15.22 20.61 -3.32
N LEU A 68 -15.52 19.35 -3.00
CA LEU A 68 -15.17 18.75 -1.72
C LEU A 68 -13.80 18.06 -1.79
N PRO A 69 -12.96 18.23 -0.77
CA PRO A 69 -11.66 17.60 -0.70
C PRO A 69 -11.79 16.12 -0.34
N ASN A 70 -12.00 15.27 -1.34
CA ASN A 70 -11.93 13.81 -1.17
C ASN A 70 -10.51 13.31 -1.44
N ASN A 71 -10.11 12.22 -0.78
CA ASN A 71 -8.88 11.51 -1.13
C ASN A 71 -9.04 10.88 -2.52
N PRO A 72 -8.25 11.29 -3.54
CA PRO A 72 -8.36 10.73 -4.88
C PRO A 72 -8.12 9.23 -4.91
N PHE A 73 -7.23 8.71 -4.06
CA PHE A 73 -6.92 7.29 -4.00
C PHE A 73 -8.14 6.42 -3.67
N GLY A 74 -9.14 6.97 -2.97
CA GLY A 74 -10.40 6.29 -2.66
C GLY A 74 -11.27 5.95 -3.87
N ASP A 75 -10.91 6.41 -5.08
CA ASP A 75 -11.57 6.01 -6.32
C ASP A 75 -11.19 4.62 -6.80
N PHE A 76 -10.05 4.09 -6.34
CA PHE A 76 -9.57 2.77 -6.71
C PHE A 76 -10.19 1.69 -5.82
N GLY A 77 -10.59 0.59 -6.44
CA GLY A 77 -11.09 -0.61 -5.75
C GLY A 77 -10.30 -1.85 -6.13
N PHE A 78 -10.04 -2.71 -5.15
CA PHE A 78 -9.19 -3.90 -5.28
C PHE A 78 -10.04 -5.17 -5.08
N PRO A 79 -10.68 -5.71 -6.13
CA PRO A 79 -11.67 -6.79 -6.00
C PRO A 79 -11.07 -8.18 -5.75
N GLY A 80 -9.73 -8.33 -5.74
CA GLY A 80 -9.08 -9.63 -5.60
C GLY A 80 -9.16 -10.51 -6.86
N THR A 81 -9.47 -9.92 -8.02
CA THR A 81 -9.43 -10.62 -9.31
C THR A 81 -8.02 -10.57 -9.91
N PRO A 82 -7.54 -11.67 -10.53
CA PRO A 82 -6.23 -11.69 -11.16
C PRO A 82 -6.00 -10.57 -12.18
N ASP A 83 -4.87 -9.90 -12.02
CA ASP A 83 -4.33 -8.83 -12.85
C ASP A 83 -5.29 -7.67 -13.08
N ALA A 84 -6.21 -7.41 -12.14
CA ALA A 84 -7.20 -6.36 -12.31
C ALA A 84 -7.50 -5.58 -11.03
N PHE A 85 -7.74 -4.29 -11.23
CA PHE A 85 -8.30 -3.40 -10.23
C PHE A 85 -9.35 -2.52 -10.89
N THR A 86 -10.08 -1.76 -10.07
CA THR A 86 -11.21 -0.96 -10.53
C THR A 86 -11.01 0.52 -10.22
N MET A 87 -11.66 1.37 -11.00
CA MET A 87 -11.73 2.81 -10.76
C MET A 87 -13.17 3.30 -10.94
N ALA A 88 -13.66 4.09 -10.00
CA ALA A 88 -14.96 4.74 -10.12
C ALA A 88 -15.01 5.70 -11.33
N THR A 89 -16.20 5.99 -11.85
CA THR A 89 -16.38 6.95 -12.95
C THR A 89 -15.77 8.31 -12.61
N ARG A 90 -15.01 8.87 -13.55
CA ARG A 90 -14.39 10.19 -13.43
C ARG A 90 -14.49 10.98 -14.71
N ALA A 91 -14.51 12.30 -14.56
CA ALA A 91 -14.42 13.23 -15.67
C ALA A 91 -13.00 13.77 -15.79
N ALA A 92 -12.53 13.97 -17.01
CA ALA A 92 -11.23 14.55 -17.32
C ALA A 92 -11.40 15.65 -18.39
N LEU A 93 -10.47 16.60 -18.40
CA LEU A 93 -10.29 17.58 -19.46
C LEU A 93 -8.98 17.24 -20.17
N VAL A 94 -9.02 16.96 -21.48
CA VAL A 94 -7.84 16.56 -22.26
C VAL A 94 -7.77 17.41 -23.51
N ALA A 95 -6.74 18.24 -23.66
CA ALA A 95 -6.61 19.20 -24.76
C ALA A 95 -7.88 20.04 -25.01
N GLY A 96 -8.55 20.44 -23.92
CA GLY A 96 -9.82 21.17 -23.96
C GLY A 96 -11.06 20.33 -24.29
N MET A 97 -10.94 19.01 -24.34
CA MET A 97 -12.06 18.06 -24.56
C MET A 97 -12.52 17.46 -23.23
N PRO A 98 -13.81 17.55 -22.86
CA PRO A 98 -14.33 16.89 -21.67
C PRO A 98 -14.59 15.40 -21.97
N ILE A 99 -14.03 14.55 -21.13
CA ILE A 99 -14.14 13.09 -21.24
C ILE A 99 -14.81 12.56 -19.99
N THR A 100 -15.83 11.72 -20.16
CA THR A 100 -16.39 10.93 -19.06
C THR A 100 -15.88 9.49 -19.17
N VAL A 101 -15.03 9.11 -18.21
CA VAL A 101 -14.39 7.80 -18.14
C VAL A 101 -15.29 6.82 -17.38
N ASP A 102 -16.00 5.95 -18.11
CA ASP A 102 -16.98 5.00 -17.58
C ASP A 102 -17.10 3.77 -18.50
N TYR A 103 -17.57 2.64 -17.97
CA TYR A 103 -17.79 1.36 -18.68
C TYR A 103 -16.55 0.69 -19.29
N THR A 104 -15.34 1.05 -18.84
CA THR A 104 -14.11 0.40 -19.37
C THR A 104 -14.09 -1.08 -18.96
N ASN A 105 -14.08 -1.98 -19.94
CA ASN A 105 -14.10 -3.44 -19.75
C ASN A 105 -15.27 -3.96 -18.87
N THR A 106 -16.36 -3.21 -18.74
CA THR A 106 -17.51 -3.60 -17.92
C THR A 106 -18.82 -3.02 -18.44
N ALA A 107 -19.92 -3.73 -18.23
CA ALA A 107 -21.27 -3.24 -18.52
C ALA A 107 -21.92 -2.52 -17.33
N VAL A 108 -21.22 -2.44 -16.18
CA VAL A 108 -21.72 -1.81 -14.96
C VAL A 108 -21.48 -0.30 -15.02
N ALA A 109 -22.56 0.48 -14.96
CA ALA A 109 -22.51 1.93 -14.86
C ALA A 109 -21.76 2.36 -13.59
N GLY A 110 -20.92 3.39 -13.66
CA GLY A 110 -20.21 3.88 -12.49
C GLY A 110 -18.82 3.28 -12.29
N LEU A 111 -18.40 2.33 -13.14
CA LEU A 111 -17.27 1.45 -12.89
C LEU A 111 -16.37 1.31 -14.13
N ASN A 112 -15.07 1.28 -13.90
CA ASN A 112 -14.06 0.92 -14.89
C ASN A 112 -13.25 -0.26 -14.33
N VAL A 113 -13.07 -1.31 -15.12
CA VAL A 113 -12.18 -2.45 -14.80
C VAL A 113 -10.90 -2.28 -15.61
N ILE A 114 -9.79 -2.09 -14.90
CA ILE A 114 -8.46 -1.92 -15.47
C ILE A 114 -7.80 -3.29 -15.43
N GLN A 115 -7.77 -3.97 -16.58
CA GLN A 115 -7.20 -5.30 -16.75
C GLN A 115 -5.76 -5.17 -17.25
N LEU A 116 -4.80 -5.56 -16.41
CA LEU A 116 -3.38 -5.58 -16.72
C LEU A 116 -3.01 -6.86 -17.50
N ASP A 117 -1.91 -6.78 -18.23
CA ASP A 117 -1.28 -7.96 -18.81
C ASP A 117 -0.69 -8.86 -17.71
N PRO A 118 -0.74 -10.19 -17.88
CA PRO A 118 -0.12 -11.13 -16.94
C PRO A 118 1.34 -10.77 -16.63
N ALA A 119 1.72 -10.89 -15.36
CA ALA A 119 3.09 -10.66 -14.90
C ALA A 119 3.99 -11.84 -15.30
N ASN A 120 4.48 -11.85 -16.54
CA ASN A 120 5.45 -12.87 -16.95
C ASN A 120 6.77 -12.75 -16.18
N LEU A 121 7.39 -13.88 -15.86
CA LEU A 121 8.73 -14.00 -15.29
C LEU A 121 9.77 -13.14 -16.06
N PRO A 122 10.48 -12.21 -15.40
CA PRO A 122 11.63 -11.56 -16.02
C PRO A 122 12.74 -12.59 -16.28
N SER A 123 13.35 -12.56 -17.47
CA SER A 123 14.32 -13.57 -17.92
C SER A 123 15.77 -13.37 -17.39
N SER A 124 16.03 -12.44 -16.46
CA SER A 124 17.34 -12.19 -15.80
C SER A 124 17.22 -11.07 -14.74
N PRO A 125 18.21 -10.89 -13.83
CA PRO A 125 18.31 -11.40 -12.43
C PRO A 125 17.22 -10.84 -11.46
N PRO A 126 17.25 -11.18 -10.16
CA PRO A 126 16.19 -10.84 -9.17
C PRO A 126 15.82 -9.36 -8.94
N GLY A 127 16.56 -8.43 -9.54
CA GLY A 127 16.37 -6.99 -9.34
C GLY A 127 15.36 -6.33 -10.30
N VAL A 128 14.87 -7.02 -11.33
CA VAL A 128 13.92 -6.42 -12.29
C VAL A 128 12.51 -6.46 -11.71
N LYS A 129 12.03 -5.31 -11.27
CA LYS A 129 10.68 -5.11 -10.70
C LYS A 129 9.83 -4.44 -11.77
N ARG A 130 8.85 -5.16 -12.31
CA ARG A 130 8.00 -4.63 -13.37
C ARG A 130 7.08 -3.55 -12.78
N THR A 131 7.06 -2.39 -13.43
CA THR A 131 6.05 -1.34 -13.17
C THR A 131 5.21 -1.17 -14.41
N ASP A 132 3.89 -1.33 -14.27
CA ASP A 132 2.93 -1.07 -15.33
C ASP A 132 2.45 0.39 -15.20
N PHE A 133 2.43 1.12 -16.31
CA PHE A 133 1.96 2.48 -16.37
C PHE A 133 0.59 2.53 -17.02
N VAL A 134 -0.34 3.15 -16.31
CA VAL A 134 -1.73 3.32 -16.72
C VAL A 134 -1.96 4.79 -17.03
N PHE A 135 -2.54 5.06 -18.19
CA PHE A 135 -2.84 6.42 -18.64
C PHE A 135 -4.11 6.47 -19.50
N LEU A 136 -4.71 7.66 -19.59
CA LEU A 136 -5.85 7.92 -20.45
C LEU A 136 -5.32 8.42 -21.80
N GLU A 137 -5.60 7.66 -22.86
CA GLU A 137 -5.29 8.02 -24.25
C GLU A 137 -6.57 8.50 -24.95
N VAL A 138 -6.52 9.65 -25.61
CA VAL A 138 -7.66 10.34 -26.23
C VAL A 138 -7.32 10.78 -27.64
N PHE A 139 -8.24 10.62 -28.59
CA PHE A 139 -8.04 11.01 -29.98
C PHE A 139 -9.36 11.35 -30.68
N ARG A 140 -9.26 12.11 -31.77
CA ARG A 140 -10.40 12.45 -32.64
C ARG A 140 -10.52 11.41 -33.74
N ALA A 141 -11.63 10.67 -33.75
CA ALA A 141 -11.90 9.65 -34.76
C ALA A 141 -13.04 10.08 -35.69
N LEU A 142 -12.87 9.89 -37.00
CA LEU A 142 -13.95 10.06 -37.96
C LEU A 142 -14.86 8.84 -37.92
N VAL A 143 -16.15 9.06 -37.72
CA VAL A 143 -17.19 8.03 -37.67
C VAL A 143 -18.18 8.29 -38.80
N SER A 144 -18.47 7.22 -39.56
CA SER A 144 -19.42 7.24 -40.68
C SER A 144 -20.59 6.28 -40.43
N TRP A 145 -21.68 6.46 -41.17
CA TRP A 145 -22.73 5.45 -41.21
C TRP A 145 -22.28 4.25 -42.04
N SER A 146 -22.50 3.03 -41.53
CA SER A 146 -22.19 1.80 -42.23
C SER A 146 -23.34 1.43 -43.18
N PRO A 147 -23.14 1.43 -44.51
CA PRO A 147 -24.22 1.12 -45.43
C PRO A 147 -24.78 -0.28 -45.22
N HIS A 148 -26.11 -0.37 -45.22
CA HIS A 148 -26.81 -1.65 -45.16
C HIS A 148 -26.99 -2.19 -46.57
N ALA A 149 -26.75 -3.49 -46.75
CA ALA A 149 -27.02 -4.15 -48.01
C ALA A 149 -28.52 -4.09 -48.33
N SER A 150 -28.84 -3.86 -49.60
CA SER A 150 -30.21 -3.78 -50.09
C SER A 150 -30.41 -4.65 -51.33
N ALA A 151 -31.67 -5.02 -51.57
CA ALA A 151 -32.10 -5.72 -52.76
C ALA A 151 -33.50 -5.24 -53.14
N THR A 152 -33.96 -5.58 -54.34
CA THR A 152 -35.32 -5.25 -54.76
C THR A 152 -36.01 -6.43 -55.38
N VAL A 153 -37.34 -6.48 -55.21
CA VAL A 153 -38.25 -7.48 -55.79
C VAL A 153 -39.35 -6.73 -56.52
N THR A 154 -39.39 -6.83 -57.84
CA THR A 154 -40.42 -6.23 -58.68
C THR A 154 -41.44 -7.28 -59.09
N VAL A 155 -42.72 -6.99 -58.89
CA VAL A 155 -43.83 -7.82 -59.37
C VAL A 155 -43.95 -7.62 -60.88
N ASN A 156 -43.83 -8.69 -61.67
CA ASN A 156 -43.79 -8.59 -63.12
C ASN A 156 -45.18 -8.19 -63.68
N ALA A 157 -45.19 -7.25 -64.63
CA ALA A 157 -46.38 -6.84 -65.36
C ALA A 157 -46.51 -7.59 -66.70
N PRO A 158 -47.73 -8.00 -67.12
CA PRO A 158 -48.97 -7.99 -66.33
C PRO A 158 -48.91 -9.02 -65.19
N LEU A 159 -49.61 -8.75 -64.07
CA LEU A 159 -49.61 -9.55 -62.84
C LEU A 159 -49.76 -11.05 -63.15
N ALA A 160 -48.64 -11.77 -63.07
CA ALA A 160 -48.56 -13.21 -63.32
C ALA A 160 -48.43 -14.05 -62.04
N VAL A 161 -48.47 -13.41 -60.87
CA VAL A 161 -48.29 -14.06 -59.57
C VAL A 161 -49.47 -15.00 -59.28
N ALA A 162 -49.18 -16.30 -59.15
CA ALA A 162 -50.14 -17.34 -58.80
C ALA A 162 -49.95 -17.82 -57.35
N PRO A 163 -50.99 -18.37 -56.70
CA PRO A 163 -50.82 -19.04 -55.40
C PRO A 163 -49.75 -20.14 -55.49
N GLY A 164 -48.79 -20.12 -54.57
CA GLY A 164 -47.62 -21.01 -54.58
C GLY A 164 -46.35 -20.40 -55.16
N ASP A 165 -46.41 -19.23 -55.81
CA ASP A 165 -45.19 -18.48 -56.16
C ASP A 165 -44.48 -17.98 -54.89
N THR A 166 -43.16 -17.97 -54.91
CA THR A 166 -42.33 -17.72 -53.72
C THR A 166 -41.29 -16.63 -53.90
N VAL A 167 -41.00 -15.91 -52.81
CA VAL A 167 -39.80 -15.08 -52.63
C VAL A 167 -39.02 -15.66 -51.44
N THR A 168 -37.77 -16.06 -51.64
CA THR A 168 -36.92 -16.64 -50.59
C THR A 168 -35.82 -15.64 -50.22
N ILE A 169 -35.73 -15.30 -48.93
CA ILE A 169 -34.74 -14.37 -48.38
C ILE A 169 -33.96 -15.10 -47.30
N ASN A 170 -32.65 -15.24 -47.47
CA ASN A 170 -31.75 -15.93 -46.55
C ASN A 170 -32.23 -17.35 -46.15
N GLY A 171 -32.88 -18.07 -47.06
CA GLY A 171 -33.46 -19.39 -46.83
C GLY A 171 -34.89 -19.41 -46.25
N VAL A 172 -35.46 -18.26 -45.86
CA VAL A 172 -36.86 -18.13 -45.43
C VAL A 172 -37.76 -17.85 -46.64
N VAL A 173 -38.81 -18.65 -46.80
CA VAL A 173 -39.67 -18.64 -48.00
C VAL A 173 -40.99 -17.92 -47.72
N LEU A 174 -41.22 -16.79 -48.39
CA LEU A 174 -42.47 -16.06 -48.43
C LEU A 174 -43.35 -16.57 -49.59
N THR A 175 -44.54 -17.10 -49.30
CA THR A 175 -45.40 -17.78 -50.31
C THR A 175 -46.68 -17.02 -50.64
N ALA A 176 -47.02 -16.92 -51.93
CA ALA A 176 -48.25 -16.30 -52.42
C ALA A 176 -49.49 -17.15 -52.11
N THR A 177 -50.57 -16.53 -51.62
CA THR A 177 -51.88 -17.18 -51.40
C THR A 177 -53.04 -16.40 -52.00
N ALA A 178 -54.11 -17.11 -52.37
CA ALA A 178 -55.36 -16.50 -52.85
C ALA A 178 -56.31 -16.07 -51.70
N GLY A 179 -56.04 -16.49 -50.46
CA GLY A 179 -56.88 -16.25 -49.28
C GLY A 179 -56.20 -15.36 -48.23
N VAL A 180 -56.73 -15.39 -46.99
CA VAL A 180 -56.11 -14.71 -45.85
C VAL A 180 -54.72 -15.31 -45.59
N PRO A 181 -53.64 -14.52 -45.54
CA PRO A 181 -52.29 -15.03 -45.32
C PRO A 181 -52.12 -15.70 -43.95
N GLY A 182 -51.44 -16.85 -43.91
CA GLY A 182 -50.85 -17.41 -42.69
C GLY A 182 -49.42 -16.91 -42.45
N VAL A 183 -48.69 -17.61 -41.58
CA VAL A 183 -47.25 -17.33 -41.33
C VAL A 183 -46.44 -17.52 -42.61
N ASP A 184 -45.54 -16.59 -42.89
CA ASP A 184 -44.66 -16.54 -44.06
C ASP A 184 -45.42 -16.61 -45.40
N GLN A 185 -46.61 -15.99 -45.44
CA GLN A 185 -47.44 -15.86 -46.63
C GLN A 185 -47.84 -14.41 -46.90
N PHE A 186 -48.15 -14.11 -48.16
CA PHE A 186 -48.75 -12.85 -48.58
C PHE A 186 -49.92 -13.09 -49.54
N GLN A 187 -50.91 -12.20 -49.49
CA GLN A 187 -52.08 -12.30 -50.36
C GLN A 187 -51.76 -11.71 -51.73
N VAL A 188 -52.11 -12.43 -52.80
CA VAL A 188 -52.03 -11.87 -54.16
C VAL A 188 -53.07 -10.75 -54.32
N GLY A 189 -52.60 -9.56 -54.72
CA GLY A 189 -53.43 -8.36 -54.85
C GLY A 189 -54.24 -8.32 -56.15
N ALA A 190 -55.14 -7.35 -56.28
CA ALA A 190 -55.92 -7.13 -57.50
C ALA A 190 -55.06 -6.58 -58.68
N ASN A 191 -53.87 -6.07 -58.38
CA ASN A 191 -52.87 -5.59 -59.32
C ASN A 191 -51.46 -5.75 -58.70
N GLU A 192 -50.43 -5.43 -59.49
CA GLU A 192 -49.01 -5.51 -59.14
C GLU A 192 -48.68 -4.65 -57.91
N THR A 193 -49.22 -3.43 -57.86
CA THR A 193 -49.00 -2.49 -56.73
C THR A 193 -49.54 -3.02 -55.40
N ILE A 194 -50.77 -3.56 -55.38
CA ILE A 194 -51.35 -4.14 -54.16
C ILE A 194 -50.59 -5.41 -53.77
N THR A 195 -50.13 -6.20 -54.75
CA THR A 195 -49.31 -7.39 -54.48
C THR A 195 -47.97 -7.01 -53.86
N ALA A 196 -47.28 -5.98 -54.37
CA ALA A 196 -46.04 -5.45 -53.80
C ALA A 196 -46.26 -4.92 -52.36
N ALA A 197 -47.35 -4.19 -52.12
CA ALA A 197 -47.71 -3.74 -50.78
C ALA A 197 -47.95 -4.89 -49.79
N ASN A 198 -48.61 -5.96 -50.24
CA ASN A 198 -48.83 -7.16 -49.42
C ASN A 198 -47.53 -7.91 -49.11
N ILE A 199 -46.57 -7.95 -50.05
CA ILE A 199 -45.23 -8.52 -49.82
C ILE A 199 -44.50 -7.71 -48.74
N ALA A 200 -44.44 -6.39 -48.89
CA ALA A 200 -43.77 -5.52 -47.92
C ALA A 200 -44.39 -5.64 -46.52
N ALA A 201 -45.73 -5.70 -46.42
CA ALA A 201 -46.43 -5.89 -45.16
C ALA A 201 -46.12 -7.25 -44.52
N ALA A 202 -46.06 -8.33 -45.31
CA ALA A 202 -45.76 -9.66 -44.80
C ALA A 202 -44.31 -9.77 -44.28
N ILE A 203 -43.34 -9.14 -44.93
CA ILE A 203 -41.94 -9.13 -44.47
C ILE A 203 -41.79 -8.37 -43.14
N ASN A 204 -42.54 -7.27 -42.96
CA ASN A 204 -42.47 -6.46 -41.73
C ASN A 204 -43.38 -6.95 -40.59
N ASP A 205 -44.17 -8.01 -40.80
CA ASP A 205 -45.02 -8.58 -39.75
C ASP A 205 -44.15 -9.38 -38.77
N GLY A 206 -44.16 -8.97 -37.50
CA GLY A 206 -43.42 -9.66 -36.42
C GLY A 206 -43.92 -11.08 -36.12
N GLY A 207 -45.07 -11.49 -36.67
CA GLY A 207 -45.53 -12.88 -36.67
C GLY A 207 -44.84 -13.79 -37.70
N ASN A 208 -44.09 -13.21 -38.64
CA ASN A 208 -43.36 -13.92 -39.70
C ASN A 208 -41.86 -14.02 -39.40
N SER A 209 -41.16 -14.90 -40.12
CA SER A 209 -39.79 -15.30 -39.84
C SER A 209 -38.71 -14.33 -40.37
N PHE A 210 -39.07 -13.07 -40.69
CA PHE A 210 -38.19 -12.10 -41.35
C PHE A 210 -37.58 -11.03 -40.44
N THR A 211 -38.06 -10.89 -39.18
CA THR A 211 -37.68 -9.80 -38.25
C THR A 211 -36.17 -9.69 -37.99
N GLY A 212 -35.41 -10.78 -38.11
CA GLY A 212 -33.95 -10.78 -37.95
C GLY A 212 -33.14 -10.71 -39.25
N ILE A 213 -33.80 -10.52 -40.40
CA ILE A 213 -33.18 -10.64 -41.72
C ILE A 213 -33.22 -9.30 -42.46
N CYS A 214 -34.41 -8.78 -42.73
CA CYS A 214 -34.59 -7.56 -43.51
C CYS A 214 -35.90 -6.83 -43.17
N VAL A 215 -35.92 -5.54 -43.47
CA VAL A 215 -37.12 -4.71 -43.55
C VAL A 215 -37.48 -4.44 -45.02
N ALA A 216 -38.76 -4.21 -45.30
CA ALA A 216 -39.26 -4.02 -46.66
C ALA A 216 -40.16 -2.78 -46.80
N TRP A 217 -40.14 -2.12 -47.96
CA TRP A 217 -41.11 -1.06 -48.29
C TRP A 217 -41.36 -1.00 -49.79
N VAL A 218 -42.52 -0.46 -50.18
CA VAL A 218 -42.84 -0.26 -51.60
C VAL A 218 -42.12 0.98 -52.11
N ASP A 219 -41.56 0.89 -53.32
CA ASP A 219 -40.93 2.04 -53.97
C ASP A 219 -41.97 3.09 -54.37
N VAL A 220 -41.71 4.35 -54.02
CA VAL A 220 -42.62 5.48 -54.30
C VAL A 220 -42.65 5.89 -55.77
N THR A 221 -41.61 5.57 -56.53
CA THR A 221 -41.49 5.87 -57.96
C THR A 221 -41.88 4.69 -58.85
N VAL A 222 -41.71 3.46 -58.35
CA VAL A 222 -42.07 2.21 -59.03
C VAL A 222 -42.98 1.37 -58.11
N PRO A 223 -44.31 1.63 -58.08
CA PRO A 223 -45.23 1.05 -57.09
C PRO A 223 -45.33 -0.49 -57.09
N GLU A 224 -44.89 -1.14 -58.15
CA GLU A 224 -44.78 -2.59 -58.30
C GLU A 224 -43.48 -3.19 -57.72
N GLN A 225 -42.55 -2.36 -57.23
CA GLN A 225 -41.26 -2.76 -56.67
C GLN A 225 -41.27 -2.69 -55.15
N VAL A 226 -40.72 -3.73 -54.51
CA VAL A 226 -40.44 -3.81 -53.08
C VAL A 226 -38.95 -3.66 -52.87
N ASN A 227 -38.55 -2.64 -52.12
CA ASN A 227 -37.20 -2.44 -51.65
C ASN A 227 -37.00 -3.23 -50.35
N LEU A 228 -35.90 -3.97 -50.27
CA LEU A 228 -35.49 -4.78 -49.13
C LEU A 228 -34.17 -4.24 -48.61
N GLN A 229 -34.03 -4.11 -47.30
CA GLN A 229 -32.79 -3.71 -46.64
C GLN A 229 -32.54 -4.62 -45.45
N VAL A 230 -31.30 -5.07 -45.26
CA VAL A 230 -30.96 -5.91 -44.11
C VAL A 230 -31.18 -5.14 -42.79
N VAL A 231 -31.46 -5.87 -41.71
CA VAL A 231 -31.56 -5.28 -40.36
C VAL A 231 -30.18 -4.95 -39.78
N ASP A 232 -30.14 -4.13 -38.74
CA ASP A 232 -28.92 -3.71 -38.02
C ASP A 232 -27.98 -4.85 -37.61
N ALA A 233 -28.54 -6.03 -37.27
CA ALA A 233 -27.76 -7.22 -36.92
C ALA A 233 -26.89 -7.75 -38.08
N LEU A 234 -27.20 -7.35 -39.31
CA LEU A 234 -26.49 -7.69 -40.54
C LEU A 234 -25.97 -6.43 -41.26
N ALA A 235 -25.85 -5.31 -40.55
CA ALA A 235 -25.31 -4.06 -41.09
C ALA A 235 -23.89 -4.23 -41.65
N GLY A 236 -23.53 -3.35 -42.59
CA GLY A 236 -22.21 -3.36 -43.23
C GLY A 236 -22.05 -4.48 -44.25
N ALA A 237 -20.81 -4.96 -44.41
CA ALA A 237 -20.46 -5.94 -45.44
C ALA A 237 -21.12 -7.31 -45.21
N ALA A 238 -21.47 -7.64 -43.97
CA ALA A 238 -22.16 -8.88 -43.60
C ALA A 238 -23.50 -9.04 -44.32
N GLY A 239 -24.22 -7.93 -44.55
CA GLY A 239 -25.50 -7.93 -45.26
C GLY A 239 -25.42 -8.43 -46.70
N ASN A 240 -24.25 -8.32 -47.35
CA ASN A 240 -24.07 -8.79 -48.73
C ASN A 240 -24.10 -10.33 -48.85
N ALA A 241 -24.03 -11.05 -47.72
CA ALA A 241 -24.19 -12.51 -47.69
C ALA A 241 -25.67 -12.95 -47.70
N VAL A 242 -26.61 -12.04 -47.47
CA VAL A 242 -28.05 -12.35 -47.50
C VAL A 242 -28.46 -12.72 -48.92
N THR A 243 -28.92 -13.95 -49.08
CA THR A 243 -29.36 -14.48 -50.38
C THR A 243 -30.80 -14.08 -50.70
N LEU A 244 -31.09 -13.89 -51.99
CA LEU A 244 -32.41 -13.58 -52.52
C LEU A 244 -32.70 -14.48 -53.73
N ALA A 245 -33.83 -15.16 -53.71
CA ALA A 245 -34.34 -15.92 -54.84
C ALA A 245 -35.84 -15.70 -54.98
N ALA A 246 -36.39 -15.78 -56.19
CA ALA A 246 -37.83 -15.66 -56.40
C ALA A 246 -38.31 -16.52 -57.57
N SER A 247 -39.60 -16.82 -57.59
CA SER A 247 -40.29 -17.43 -58.73
C SER A 247 -40.28 -16.51 -59.95
N ALA A 248 -40.47 -17.06 -61.15
CA ALA A 248 -40.41 -16.31 -62.42
C ALA A 248 -41.42 -15.15 -62.54
N SER A 249 -42.45 -15.14 -61.67
CA SER A 249 -43.42 -14.06 -61.54
C SER A 249 -42.85 -12.78 -60.91
N PHE A 250 -41.62 -12.81 -60.39
CA PHE A 250 -40.90 -11.68 -59.82
C PHE A 250 -39.57 -11.44 -60.55
N THR A 251 -39.17 -10.18 -60.66
CA THR A 251 -37.81 -9.79 -61.04
C THR A 251 -37.06 -9.34 -59.81
N ILE A 252 -35.89 -9.93 -59.53
CA ILE A 252 -35.05 -9.57 -58.39
C ILE A 252 -33.80 -8.83 -58.84
N SER A 253 -33.26 -7.96 -58.00
CA SER A 253 -32.04 -7.18 -58.30
C SER A 253 -30.77 -8.02 -58.43
N GLY A 254 -30.75 -9.24 -57.89
CA GLY A 254 -29.61 -10.15 -57.91
C GLY A 254 -29.81 -11.34 -56.95
N ALA A 255 -28.87 -12.30 -56.97
CA ALA A 255 -28.92 -13.49 -56.11
C ALA A 255 -28.59 -13.19 -54.63
N ASN A 256 -27.98 -12.03 -54.36
CA ASN A 256 -27.62 -11.54 -53.04
C ASN A 256 -28.02 -10.06 -52.90
N PHE A 257 -28.15 -9.61 -51.66
CA PHE A 257 -28.20 -8.18 -51.33
C PHE A 257 -26.84 -7.54 -51.64
N VAL A 258 -26.84 -6.25 -51.97
CA VAL A 258 -25.64 -5.52 -52.40
C VAL A 258 -25.57 -4.13 -51.76
N GLY A 259 -24.38 -3.54 -51.74
CA GLY A 259 -24.16 -2.16 -51.29
C GLY A 259 -23.85 -2.01 -49.79
N GLY A 260 -23.76 -3.12 -49.04
CA GLY A 260 -23.29 -3.07 -47.65
C GLY A 260 -21.78 -2.87 -47.55
N ALA A 261 -21.33 -2.00 -46.66
CA ALA A 261 -19.89 -1.72 -46.45
C ALA A 261 -19.58 -1.46 -44.98
N ASP A 262 -18.42 -1.93 -44.52
CA ASP A 262 -17.97 -1.70 -43.15
C ASP A 262 -17.27 -0.34 -43.03
N GLU A 263 -17.57 0.38 -41.97
CA GLU A 263 -16.93 1.63 -41.62
C GLU A 263 -16.12 1.49 -40.32
N PRO A 264 -14.95 2.14 -40.21
CA PRO A 264 -14.08 2.02 -39.05
C PRO A 264 -14.58 2.82 -37.83
N ASN A 265 -13.87 2.72 -36.71
CA ASN A 265 -14.03 3.54 -35.49
C ASN A 265 -15.38 3.37 -34.77
N LYS A 266 -15.99 2.19 -34.87
CA LYS A 266 -17.27 1.86 -34.21
C LYS A 266 -17.21 0.50 -33.52
N PRO A 267 -17.99 0.27 -32.45
CA PRO A 267 -18.05 -1.03 -31.77
C PRO A 267 -18.67 -2.11 -32.64
N THR A 268 -19.70 -1.76 -33.41
CA THR A 268 -20.32 -2.61 -34.41
C THR A 268 -20.75 -1.74 -35.60
N GLN A 269 -21.15 -2.36 -36.71
CA GLN A 269 -21.61 -1.61 -37.88
C GLN A 269 -22.95 -0.87 -37.65
N ALA A 270 -23.69 -1.18 -36.58
CA ALA A 270 -24.96 -0.53 -36.24
C ALA A 270 -24.94 0.23 -34.90
N SER A 271 -23.77 0.42 -34.29
CA SER A 271 -23.66 1.08 -32.98
C SER A 271 -22.45 2.01 -32.89
N ILE A 272 -22.45 2.89 -31.89
CA ILE A 272 -21.44 3.92 -31.63
C ILE A 272 -20.99 3.79 -30.17
N TYR A 273 -19.70 4.05 -29.91
CA TYR A 273 -19.16 3.99 -28.55
C TYR A 273 -19.86 5.00 -27.65
N ARG A 274 -20.37 4.53 -26.51
CA ARG A 274 -20.88 5.40 -25.44
C ARG A 274 -19.70 6.16 -24.83
N ASN A 275 -19.86 7.47 -24.65
CA ASN A 275 -18.85 8.42 -24.19
C ASN A 275 -17.54 8.42 -25.01
N GLY A 276 -17.48 7.72 -26.16
CA GLY A 276 -16.25 7.50 -26.90
C GLY A 276 -15.34 6.40 -26.34
N ASN A 277 -15.79 5.58 -25.39
CA ASN A 277 -14.97 4.52 -24.80
C ASN A 277 -14.81 3.33 -25.74
N VAL A 278 -13.62 3.15 -26.33
CA VAL A 278 -13.37 2.03 -27.27
C VAL A 278 -13.22 0.68 -26.58
N LEU A 279 -13.05 0.66 -25.24
CA LEU A 279 -13.00 -0.54 -24.41
C LEU A 279 -14.35 -0.87 -23.76
N SER A 280 -15.42 -0.14 -24.11
CA SER A 280 -16.76 -0.46 -23.62
C SER A 280 -17.32 -1.70 -24.34
N PRO A 281 -17.95 -2.64 -23.62
CA PRO A 281 -18.62 -3.77 -24.25
C PRO A 281 -19.72 -3.32 -25.23
N SER A 282 -19.93 -4.05 -26.33
CA SER A 282 -20.94 -3.69 -27.34
C SER A 282 -22.37 -3.61 -26.79
N GLY A 283 -22.68 -4.32 -25.70
CA GLY A 283 -23.99 -4.27 -25.04
C GLY A 283 -24.36 -2.93 -24.40
N VAL A 284 -23.38 -2.04 -24.15
CA VAL A 284 -23.64 -0.68 -23.65
C VAL A 284 -23.51 0.40 -24.74
N ALA A 285 -23.11 0.00 -25.96
CA ALA A 285 -22.99 0.90 -27.09
C ALA A 285 -24.35 1.53 -27.45
N LEU A 286 -24.29 2.72 -28.03
CA LEU A 286 -25.48 3.45 -28.45
C LEU A 286 -25.84 3.08 -29.90
N ALA A 287 -27.12 3.10 -30.26
CA ALA A 287 -27.53 2.88 -31.66
C ALA A 287 -26.86 3.91 -32.59
N ASP A 288 -26.55 3.49 -33.82
CA ASP A 288 -26.05 4.38 -34.86
C ASP A 288 -27.20 5.24 -35.41
N ASP A 289 -27.14 6.55 -35.17
CA ASP A 289 -28.10 7.55 -35.65
C ASP A 289 -27.47 8.52 -36.67
N ILE A 290 -26.36 8.14 -37.30
CA ILE A 290 -25.69 8.97 -38.31
C ILE A 290 -26.55 9.07 -39.57
N ALA A 291 -27.04 7.93 -40.09
CA ALA A 291 -28.02 7.98 -41.18
C ALA A 291 -29.37 8.49 -40.70
N ASP A 292 -30.04 9.26 -41.55
CA ASP A 292 -31.43 9.64 -41.34
C ASP A 292 -32.36 8.49 -41.77
N PRO A 293 -33.27 8.01 -40.89
CA PRO A 293 -34.15 6.89 -41.22
C PRO A 293 -35.17 7.20 -42.33
N THR A 294 -35.43 8.48 -42.61
CA THR A 294 -36.35 8.94 -43.67
C THR A 294 -35.63 9.08 -45.01
N VAL A 295 -34.38 9.58 -45.00
CA VAL A 295 -33.56 9.72 -46.22
C VAL A 295 -32.93 8.38 -46.61
N GLY A 296 -32.74 7.48 -45.65
CA GLY A 296 -32.18 6.14 -45.87
C GLY A 296 -30.72 6.14 -46.33
N ALA A 297 -30.02 7.28 -46.14
CA ALA A 297 -28.64 7.46 -46.56
C ALA A 297 -27.90 8.38 -45.59
N GLU A 298 -26.58 8.24 -45.54
CA GLU A 298 -25.68 9.11 -44.78
C GLU A 298 -25.73 10.54 -45.34
N SER A 299 -26.15 11.53 -44.54
CA SER A 299 -26.10 12.96 -44.90
C SER A 299 -24.78 13.64 -44.50
N THR A 300 -24.18 13.21 -43.39
CA THR A 300 -22.97 13.78 -42.77
C THR A 300 -22.10 12.67 -42.19
N LYS A 301 -20.80 12.92 -42.07
CA LYS A 301 -19.90 12.17 -41.16
C LYS A 301 -19.79 12.92 -39.84
N ARG A 302 -19.27 12.28 -38.80
CA ARG A 302 -19.10 12.92 -37.49
C ARG A 302 -17.71 12.64 -36.93
N VAL A 303 -17.16 13.60 -36.20
CA VAL A 303 -15.94 13.38 -35.42
C VAL A 303 -16.36 13.04 -34.00
N GLN A 304 -16.00 11.84 -33.55
CA GLN A 304 -16.18 11.42 -32.17
C GLN A 304 -14.87 11.60 -31.41
N ILE A 305 -14.95 12.13 -30.19
CA ILE A 305 -13.85 12.08 -29.25
C ILE A 305 -13.85 10.67 -28.67
N GLN A 306 -12.81 9.90 -28.96
CA GLN A 306 -12.66 8.53 -28.50
C GLN A 306 -11.50 8.43 -27.52
N TYR A 307 -11.61 7.48 -26.59
CA TYR A 307 -10.57 7.25 -25.59
C TYR A 307 -10.44 5.78 -25.22
N ARG A 308 -9.30 5.46 -24.62
CA ARG A 308 -9.05 4.20 -23.90
C ARG A 308 -8.22 4.47 -22.64
N ILE A 309 -8.44 3.67 -21.60
CA ILE A 309 -7.44 3.50 -20.55
C ILE A 309 -6.41 2.52 -21.09
N ARG A 310 -5.19 3.02 -21.31
CA ARG A 310 -4.09 2.24 -21.83
C ARG A 310 -3.15 1.84 -20.71
N ILE A 311 -2.57 0.66 -20.85
CA ILE A 311 -1.63 0.07 -19.91
C ILE A 311 -0.39 -0.32 -20.69
N THR A 312 0.80 -0.08 -20.14
CA THR A 312 2.04 -0.53 -20.77
C THR A 312 2.18 -2.05 -20.63
N GLY A 313 2.52 -2.70 -21.75
CA GLY A 313 2.86 -4.12 -21.76
C GLY A 313 4.32 -4.37 -21.38
N VAL A 314 4.77 -5.63 -21.42
CA VAL A 314 6.15 -6.03 -21.10
C VAL A 314 7.20 -5.30 -21.96
N SER A 315 6.90 -5.01 -23.23
CA SER A 315 7.79 -4.27 -24.13
C SER A 315 7.84 -2.76 -23.89
N GLU A 316 6.84 -2.22 -23.19
CA GLU A 316 6.73 -0.81 -22.80
C GLU A 316 6.96 -0.65 -21.28
N ALA A 317 7.56 -1.65 -20.62
CA ALA A 317 7.77 -1.65 -19.17
C ALA A 317 8.57 -0.44 -18.72
N ILE A 318 8.19 0.12 -17.57
CA ILE A 318 8.70 1.39 -17.05
C ILE A 318 9.57 1.14 -15.83
N ASP A 319 10.63 1.92 -15.69
CA ASP A 319 11.35 2.08 -14.41
C ASP A 319 10.95 3.41 -13.77
N PHE A 320 10.13 3.36 -12.72
CA PHE A 320 9.65 4.57 -12.04
C PHE A 320 10.79 5.46 -11.48
N LYS A 321 12.00 4.91 -11.27
CA LYS A 321 13.16 5.66 -10.77
C LYS A 321 13.73 6.61 -11.82
N THR A 322 13.75 6.19 -13.08
CA THR A 322 14.25 6.99 -14.21
C THR A 322 13.13 7.67 -14.97
N GLU A 323 11.93 7.11 -14.93
CA GLU A 323 10.74 7.53 -15.67
C GLU A 323 9.55 7.81 -14.72
N PRO A 324 9.69 8.72 -13.72
CA PRO A 324 8.69 8.96 -12.66
C PRO A 324 7.38 9.60 -13.14
N ASP A 325 7.27 9.94 -14.42
CA ASP A 325 6.05 10.42 -15.09
C ASP A 325 5.51 9.43 -16.15
N GLY A 326 6.19 8.31 -16.37
CA GLY A 326 5.87 7.27 -17.34
C GLY A 326 6.22 7.64 -18.79
N PHE A 327 5.85 8.84 -19.23
CA PHE A 327 6.06 9.28 -20.62
C PHE A 327 7.50 9.67 -20.96
N SER A 328 8.38 9.83 -19.97
CA SER A 328 9.82 9.95 -20.21
C SER A 328 10.41 8.70 -20.90
N ASN A 329 9.72 7.56 -20.87
CA ASN A 329 10.10 6.36 -21.60
C ASN A 329 9.66 6.46 -23.08
N PRO A 330 10.61 6.50 -24.04
CA PRO A 330 10.27 6.68 -25.46
C PRO A 330 9.59 5.45 -26.10
N ASN A 331 9.52 4.32 -25.39
CA ASN A 331 8.80 3.14 -25.85
C ASN A 331 7.30 3.20 -25.55
N VAL A 332 6.83 4.18 -24.76
CA VAL A 332 5.40 4.44 -24.57
C VAL A 332 4.91 5.20 -25.80
N LEU A 333 4.39 4.45 -26.76
CA LEU A 333 3.97 4.98 -28.07
C LEU A 333 2.48 5.27 -28.09
N ALA A 334 2.00 6.07 -29.03
CA ALA A 334 0.56 6.28 -29.27
C ALA A 334 -0.04 5.18 -30.15
N GLN A 335 -1.31 4.83 -29.93
CA GLN A 335 -2.07 3.85 -30.70
C GLN A 335 -3.16 4.51 -31.55
N GLY A 336 -3.84 5.54 -31.03
CA GLY A 336 -4.96 6.16 -31.73
C GLY A 336 -6.06 5.14 -32.05
N THR A 337 -6.56 5.14 -33.30
CA THR A 337 -7.58 4.18 -33.76
C THR A 337 -7.02 2.83 -34.18
N GLN A 338 -5.69 2.66 -34.19
CA GLN A 338 -5.05 1.43 -34.62
C GLN A 338 -5.26 0.28 -33.62
N VAL A 339 -5.01 -0.94 -34.07
CA VAL A 339 -5.15 -2.15 -33.25
C VAL A 339 -3.98 -2.32 -32.26
N ALA A 340 -2.82 -1.74 -32.57
CA ALA A 340 -1.61 -1.79 -31.75
C ALA A 340 -0.89 -0.43 -31.72
N PRO A 341 0.00 -0.17 -30.74
CA PRO A 341 0.83 1.03 -30.70
C PRO A 341 1.61 1.24 -32.01
N VAL A 342 1.64 2.48 -32.49
CA VAL A 342 2.26 2.84 -33.77
C VAL A 342 3.72 3.22 -33.52
N ALA A 343 4.64 2.52 -34.18
CA ALA A 343 6.07 2.81 -34.12
C ALA A 343 6.36 4.29 -34.45
N THR A 344 7.40 4.85 -33.83
CA THR A 344 7.90 6.23 -34.01
C THR A 344 7.01 7.37 -33.49
N TYR A 345 5.90 7.08 -32.83
CA TYR A 345 5.02 8.09 -32.22
C TYR A 345 5.05 8.05 -30.68
N PRO A 346 6.17 8.42 -30.02
CA PRO A 346 6.23 8.54 -28.57
C PRO A 346 5.40 9.73 -28.10
N PHE A 347 4.97 9.73 -26.84
CA PHE A 347 4.38 10.91 -26.23
C PHE A 347 5.45 11.92 -25.82
N VAL A 348 5.23 13.20 -26.14
CA VAL A 348 6.06 14.34 -25.71
C VAL A 348 5.22 15.33 -24.91
N SER A 349 5.83 16.03 -23.95
CA SER A 349 5.12 17.04 -23.17
C SER A 349 4.65 18.17 -24.08
N ALA A 350 3.43 18.66 -23.87
CA ALA A 350 2.90 19.83 -24.58
C ALA A 350 3.53 21.13 -24.04
N ASP A 351 4.86 21.22 -24.05
CA ASP A 351 5.64 22.37 -23.56
C ASP A 351 5.94 23.40 -24.68
N GLY A 352 5.54 23.11 -25.92
CA GLY A 352 5.78 23.96 -27.08
C GLY A 352 7.22 23.95 -27.61
N THR A 353 8.06 23.01 -27.16
CA THR A 353 9.49 22.93 -27.51
C THR A 353 10.00 21.51 -27.78
N THR A 354 9.42 20.49 -27.14
CA THR A 354 9.91 19.12 -27.22
C THR A 354 9.49 18.45 -28.53
N VAL A 355 10.47 17.87 -29.22
CA VAL A 355 10.27 17.09 -30.46
C VAL A 355 11.04 15.78 -30.32
N LEU A 356 10.35 14.66 -30.50
CA LEU A 356 10.93 13.34 -30.42
C LEU A 356 10.30 12.42 -31.47
N ALA A 357 11.15 11.85 -32.34
CA ALA A 357 10.73 11.03 -33.48
C ALA A 357 9.65 11.74 -34.32
N SER A 358 8.45 11.15 -34.48
CA SER A 358 7.34 11.72 -35.27
C SER A 358 6.36 12.54 -34.42
N SER A 359 6.73 12.90 -33.20
CA SER A 359 5.90 13.70 -32.28
C SER A 359 6.52 15.07 -32.04
N ASP A 360 5.73 16.13 -32.21
CA ASP A 360 6.20 17.52 -32.21
C ASP A 360 5.26 18.43 -31.42
N ALA A 361 5.69 18.84 -30.21
CA ALA A 361 4.94 19.77 -29.37
C ALA A 361 4.92 21.21 -29.93
N THR A 362 5.89 21.58 -30.77
CA THR A 362 5.93 22.89 -31.43
C THR A 362 4.81 23.00 -32.48
N ALA A 363 4.53 21.89 -33.18
CA ALA A 363 3.46 21.80 -34.16
C ALA A 363 2.06 21.84 -33.52
N TYR A 364 1.91 21.34 -32.30
CA TYR A 364 0.66 21.45 -31.53
C TYR A 364 0.34 22.92 -31.17
N GLY A 365 1.37 23.73 -30.86
CA GLY A 365 1.26 25.19 -30.75
C GLY A 365 0.55 25.72 -29.51
N ILE A 366 0.15 24.84 -28.57
CA ILE A 366 -0.46 25.21 -27.29
C ILE A 366 0.39 24.61 -26.17
N VAL A 367 0.73 25.44 -25.17
CA VAL A 367 1.43 24.98 -23.97
C VAL A 367 0.41 24.52 -22.93
N ASP A 368 0.49 23.26 -22.51
CA ASP A 368 -0.38 22.66 -21.50
C ASP A 368 0.45 21.71 -20.60
N PRO A 369 0.81 22.12 -19.37
CA PRO A 369 1.67 21.32 -18.49
C PRO A 369 1.08 19.97 -18.05
N GLY A 370 -0.23 19.79 -18.18
CA GLY A 370 -0.90 18.54 -17.83
C GLY A 370 -1.01 17.55 -18.99
N LEU A 371 -0.63 17.96 -20.21
CA LEU A 371 -0.91 17.24 -21.45
C LEU A 371 0.35 16.65 -22.08
N TRP A 372 0.18 15.44 -22.60
CA TRP A 372 1.14 14.79 -23.48
C TRP A 372 0.53 14.61 -24.87
N VAL A 373 1.34 14.82 -25.90
CA VAL A 373 0.92 14.74 -27.31
C VAL A 373 1.82 13.80 -28.07
N ALA A 374 1.23 13.06 -29.01
CA ALA A 374 1.95 12.28 -30.01
C ALA A 374 1.46 12.66 -31.40
N GLY A 375 2.37 12.68 -32.37
CA GLY A 375 2.12 13.19 -33.72
C GLY A 375 2.53 14.66 -33.90
N ASP A 376 2.41 15.13 -35.14
CA ASP A 376 2.86 16.46 -35.59
C ASP A 376 1.76 17.27 -36.29
N GLY A 377 0.52 16.77 -36.28
CA GLY A 377 -0.62 17.41 -36.94
C GLY A 377 -0.63 17.30 -38.47
N SER A 378 0.33 16.59 -39.06
CA SER A 378 0.39 16.39 -40.51
C SER A 378 -0.61 15.34 -40.99
N SER A 379 -0.95 15.39 -42.28
CA SER A 379 -1.74 14.33 -42.93
C SER A 379 -1.10 12.94 -42.85
N GLY A 380 0.23 12.87 -42.72
CA GLY A 380 0.96 11.61 -42.51
C GLY A 380 0.64 11.01 -41.15
N SER A 381 0.73 11.82 -40.09
CA SER A 381 0.39 11.42 -38.72
C SER A 381 -1.09 11.10 -38.56
N ALA A 382 -1.97 11.89 -39.20
CA ALA A 382 -3.41 11.61 -39.26
C ALA A 382 -3.71 10.22 -39.86
N THR A 383 -3.00 9.85 -40.93
CA THR A 383 -3.14 8.54 -41.56
C THR A 383 -2.56 7.42 -40.69
N ALA A 384 -1.37 7.63 -40.10
CA ALA A 384 -0.67 6.62 -39.31
C ALA A 384 -1.41 6.29 -38.00
N LEU A 385 -1.85 7.31 -37.26
CA LEU A 385 -2.58 7.17 -35.99
C LEU A 385 -4.09 6.98 -36.20
N GLY A 386 -4.55 7.19 -37.44
CA GLY A 386 -5.96 7.14 -37.83
C GLY A 386 -6.82 8.17 -37.08
N THR A 387 -6.25 9.36 -36.85
CA THR A 387 -6.91 10.50 -36.20
C THR A 387 -7.23 11.60 -37.20
N VAL A 388 -8.18 12.47 -36.87
CA VAL A 388 -8.62 13.55 -37.77
C VAL A 388 -7.62 14.70 -37.86
N ASP A 389 -7.00 15.04 -36.74
CA ASP A 389 -6.15 16.21 -36.56
C ASP A 389 -4.65 15.87 -36.56
N GLY A 390 -4.27 14.59 -36.71
CA GLY A 390 -2.89 14.15 -36.70
C GLY A 390 -2.24 14.09 -35.33
N PHE A 391 -3.03 14.18 -34.25
CA PHE A 391 -2.55 14.06 -32.88
C PHE A 391 -3.26 12.94 -32.11
N VAL A 392 -2.56 12.41 -31.11
CA VAL A 392 -3.12 11.61 -30.01
C VAL A 392 -2.69 12.27 -28.70
N TYR A 393 -3.61 12.35 -27.75
CA TYR A 393 -3.46 13.05 -26.49
C TYR A 393 -3.41 12.07 -25.33
N ALA A 394 -2.63 12.37 -24.30
CA ALA A 394 -2.60 11.55 -23.11
C ALA A 394 -2.44 12.34 -21.80
N ILE A 395 -3.03 11.80 -20.74
CA ILE A 395 -2.81 12.23 -19.36
C ILE A 395 -2.57 11.00 -18.47
N PRO A 396 -1.68 11.07 -17.46
CA PRO A 396 -1.37 9.93 -16.60
C PRO A 396 -2.53 9.57 -15.67
N LEU A 397 -2.57 8.30 -15.27
CA LEU A 397 -3.55 7.76 -14.32
C LEU A 397 -2.87 7.15 -13.10
N ALA A 398 -2.04 6.12 -13.26
CA ALA A 398 -1.35 5.49 -12.13
C ALA A 398 -0.13 4.67 -12.56
N PHE A 399 0.77 4.40 -11.62
CA PHE A 399 1.67 3.25 -11.68
C PHE A 399 1.11 2.08 -10.89
N VAL A 400 1.38 0.87 -11.38
CA VAL A 400 1.12 -0.38 -10.68
C VAL A 400 2.43 -1.15 -10.55
N PHE A 401 2.91 -1.26 -9.32
CA PHE A 401 4.12 -2.02 -8.98
C PHE A 401 3.79 -3.50 -8.91
N ARG A 402 4.49 -4.32 -9.70
CA ARG A 402 4.19 -5.74 -9.85
C ARG A 402 5.17 -6.57 -9.03
N ARG A 403 4.64 -7.57 -8.34
CA ARG A 403 5.45 -8.64 -7.74
C ARG A 403 5.94 -9.59 -8.82
N ASN A 404 7.05 -10.26 -8.57
CA ASN A 404 7.62 -11.22 -9.50
C ASN A 404 6.81 -12.52 -9.46
N ASP A 405 6.43 -13.07 -10.62
CA ASP A 405 5.84 -14.42 -10.67
C ASP A 405 6.85 -15.45 -10.17
N GLY A 406 6.62 -15.99 -8.97
CA GLY A 406 7.49 -16.98 -8.34
C GLY A 406 7.12 -18.43 -8.66
N TYR A 407 6.04 -18.69 -9.41
CA TYR A 407 5.50 -20.04 -9.58
C TYR A 407 6.13 -20.82 -10.73
N ASN A 408 6.49 -20.17 -11.84
CA ASN A 408 7.09 -20.77 -13.05
C ASN A 408 6.43 -22.11 -13.44
N GLY A 409 5.10 -22.13 -13.52
CA GLY A 409 4.34 -23.35 -13.86
C GLY A 409 4.52 -24.52 -12.88
N GLY A 410 4.85 -24.22 -11.61
CA GLY A 410 5.13 -25.19 -10.56
C GLY A 410 6.60 -25.55 -10.35
N ALA A 411 7.52 -24.95 -11.12
CA ALA A 411 8.97 -25.17 -11.02
C ALA A 411 9.74 -23.97 -10.43
N GLY A 412 9.05 -22.93 -9.97
CA GLY A 412 9.66 -21.75 -9.38
C GLY A 412 10.04 -21.95 -7.91
N VAL A 413 10.36 -20.86 -7.21
CA VAL A 413 10.72 -20.86 -5.78
C VAL A 413 9.76 -20.05 -4.91
N GLY A 414 8.78 -19.36 -5.52
CA GLY A 414 7.87 -18.48 -4.78
C GLY A 414 8.56 -17.25 -4.21
N PHE A 415 8.10 -16.81 -3.05
CA PHE A 415 8.82 -15.90 -2.15
C PHE A 415 10.12 -16.56 -1.68
N ASP A 416 11.23 -15.92 -2.00
CA ASP A 416 12.56 -16.31 -1.50
C ASP A 416 13.13 -15.12 -0.74
N PRO A 417 13.20 -15.17 0.60
CA PRO A 417 13.68 -14.05 1.41
C PRO A 417 15.15 -13.72 1.18
N ASP A 418 15.94 -14.64 0.62
CA ASP A 418 17.38 -14.45 0.41
C ASP A 418 17.67 -13.81 -0.95
N ASN A 419 16.93 -14.21 -2.01
CA ASN A 419 17.22 -13.80 -3.39
C ASN A 419 16.05 -13.25 -4.20
N ASN A 420 14.78 -13.43 -3.79
CA ASN A 420 13.61 -12.96 -4.54
C ASN A 420 12.47 -12.56 -3.58
N ALA A 421 12.73 -11.56 -2.75
CA ALA A 421 11.79 -11.06 -1.75
C ALA A 421 10.57 -10.35 -2.39
N ASN A 422 10.65 -9.92 -3.64
CA ASN A 422 9.51 -9.47 -4.45
C ASN A 422 8.72 -10.62 -5.10
N GLY A 423 9.15 -11.89 -4.93
CA GLY A 423 8.48 -13.08 -5.47
C GLY A 423 7.17 -13.41 -4.77
N ALA A 424 6.20 -13.93 -5.52
CA ALA A 424 4.96 -14.47 -4.98
C ALA A 424 4.33 -15.53 -5.88
N LEU A 425 3.56 -16.44 -5.30
CA LEU A 425 2.69 -17.35 -6.06
C LEU A 425 1.44 -16.63 -6.64
N PRO A 426 0.82 -17.15 -7.71
CA PRO A 426 -0.48 -16.67 -8.17
C PRO A 426 -1.58 -17.19 -7.26
N SER A 427 -2.65 -16.42 -7.07
CA SER A 427 -3.81 -16.78 -6.24
C SER A 427 -4.48 -18.13 -6.60
N THR A 428 -4.26 -18.62 -7.83
CA THR A 428 -4.86 -19.86 -8.36
C THR A 428 -3.92 -21.08 -8.35
N HIS A 429 -2.76 -20.98 -7.70
CA HIS A 429 -1.76 -22.07 -7.68
C HIS A 429 -2.26 -23.35 -6.98
N GLY A 430 -1.77 -24.51 -7.44
CA GLY A 430 -1.92 -25.78 -6.73
C GLY A 430 -0.95 -25.89 -5.53
N GLY A 431 -0.99 -27.01 -4.80
CA GLY A 431 -0.03 -27.25 -3.72
C GLY A 431 1.41 -27.11 -4.19
N PHE A 432 2.21 -26.33 -3.47
CA PHE A 432 3.56 -25.91 -3.86
C PHE A 432 4.57 -26.21 -2.76
N ALA A 433 5.80 -26.59 -3.12
CA ALA A 433 6.86 -26.88 -2.17
C ALA A 433 7.94 -25.79 -2.26
N ASN A 434 7.88 -24.82 -1.37
CA ASN A 434 8.89 -23.77 -1.26
C ASN A 434 10.13 -24.33 -0.53
N PRO A 435 11.34 -24.27 -1.12
CA PRO A 435 12.56 -24.82 -0.50
C PRO A 435 12.97 -24.16 0.81
N ILE A 436 12.56 -22.91 1.05
CA ILE A 436 12.97 -22.11 2.21
C ILE A 436 11.88 -22.12 3.29
N ILE A 437 10.63 -21.93 2.87
CA ILE A 437 9.49 -21.77 3.79
C ILE A 437 8.83 -23.11 4.12
N GLY A 438 8.79 -24.04 3.16
CA GLY A 438 8.16 -25.35 3.29
C GLY A 438 6.94 -25.53 2.39
N ALA A 439 6.01 -26.39 2.81
CA ALA A 439 4.84 -26.74 2.01
C ALA A 439 3.77 -25.64 2.05
N ILE A 440 3.32 -25.21 0.88
CA ILE A 440 2.31 -24.18 0.69
C ILE A 440 1.03 -24.85 0.15
N PRO A 441 -0.10 -24.79 0.89
CA PRO A 441 -1.38 -25.31 0.41
C PRO A 441 -1.88 -24.56 -0.84
N ALA A 442 -2.76 -25.19 -1.62
CA ALA A 442 -3.30 -24.55 -2.84
C ALA A 442 -4.12 -23.29 -2.51
N GLY A 443 -3.89 -22.20 -3.25
CA GLY A 443 -4.59 -20.92 -3.10
C GLY A 443 -4.24 -20.15 -1.83
N VAL A 444 -3.07 -20.40 -1.23
CA VAL A 444 -2.59 -19.79 0.01
C VAL A 444 -1.28 -19.06 -0.28
N SER A 445 -1.13 -17.83 0.19
CA SER A 445 0.08 -17.04 -0.07
C SER A 445 1.28 -17.64 0.65
N ASP A 446 2.42 -17.62 -0.04
CA ASP A 446 3.72 -17.96 0.52
C ASP A 446 4.49 -16.74 1.03
N ARG A 447 3.90 -15.55 0.98
CA ARG A 447 4.53 -14.31 1.45
C ARG A 447 4.18 -14.00 2.90
N PRO A 448 5.08 -13.32 3.64
CA PRO A 448 4.81 -12.89 5.01
C PRO A 448 3.74 -11.78 5.10
N ASP A 449 3.38 -11.14 3.99
CA ASP A 449 2.31 -10.14 3.89
C ASP A 449 0.98 -10.70 3.37
N GLY A 450 0.91 -12.01 3.04
CA GLY A 450 -0.30 -12.66 2.54
C GLY A 450 -0.67 -12.28 1.10
N TYR A 451 0.19 -11.59 0.35
CA TYR A 451 -0.11 -11.12 -0.99
C TYR A 451 0.29 -12.11 -2.09
N PHE A 452 -0.33 -11.97 -3.27
CA PHE A 452 -0.05 -12.77 -4.47
C PHE A 452 0.54 -11.86 -5.56
N HIS A 453 1.10 -12.45 -6.63
CA HIS A 453 1.66 -11.64 -7.72
C HIS A 453 0.60 -11.15 -8.71
N ASP A 454 -0.46 -11.92 -8.89
CA ASP A 454 -1.58 -11.63 -9.78
C ASP A 454 -2.65 -10.78 -9.08
N ILE A 455 -2.66 -10.69 -7.75
CA ILE A 455 -3.61 -9.83 -7.04
C ILE A 455 -3.00 -8.46 -6.78
N ILE A 456 -3.63 -7.43 -7.33
CA ILE A 456 -3.27 -6.02 -7.08
C ILE A 456 -3.92 -5.57 -5.77
N VAL A 457 -3.11 -5.01 -4.88
CA VAL A 457 -3.56 -4.41 -3.61
C VAL A 457 -3.27 -2.91 -3.55
N ALA A 458 -3.82 -2.22 -2.56
CA ALA A 458 -3.69 -0.76 -2.42
C ALA A 458 -2.24 -0.26 -2.37
N THR A 459 -1.32 -1.02 -1.78
CA THR A 459 0.09 -0.62 -1.69
C THR A 459 0.81 -0.63 -3.05
N ASP A 460 0.28 -1.40 -4.02
CA ASP A 460 0.89 -1.58 -5.33
C ASP A 460 0.59 -0.42 -6.29
N VAL A 461 -0.38 0.44 -5.97
CA VAL A 461 -0.81 1.54 -6.85
C VAL A 461 -0.30 2.89 -6.36
N LEU A 462 0.34 3.63 -7.25
CA LEU A 462 0.66 5.05 -7.05
C LEU A 462 -0.19 5.90 -7.99
N ASP A 463 -1.04 6.77 -7.42
CA ASP A 463 -1.90 7.67 -8.19
C ASP A 463 -1.07 8.80 -8.83
N LEU A 464 -1.21 8.98 -10.14
CA LEU A 464 -0.50 10.00 -10.93
C LEU A 464 -1.47 11.03 -11.54
N ARG A 465 -2.75 10.97 -11.19
CA ARG A 465 -3.78 11.86 -11.74
C ARG A 465 -3.53 13.29 -11.26
N ARG A 466 -3.26 14.19 -12.21
CA ARG A 466 -3.24 15.64 -11.96
C ARG A 466 -4.65 16.18 -11.89
N GLN A 467 -5.03 16.71 -10.73
CA GLN A 467 -6.35 17.25 -10.51
C GLN A 467 -6.42 18.73 -10.88
N VAL A 468 -7.48 19.08 -11.61
CA VAL A 468 -7.77 20.44 -12.05
C VAL A 468 -9.10 20.89 -11.43
N VAL A 469 -9.13 22.13 -10.93
CA VAL A 469 -10.29 22.72 -10.23
C VAL A 469 -10.75 24.00 -10.95
N PRO A 470 -11.66 23.91 -11.93
CA PRO A 470 -12.12 25.07 -12.70
C PRO A 470 -12.78 26.18 -11.87
N GLY A 471 -13.32 25.85 -10.70
CA GLY A 471 -13.99 26.80 -9.80
C GLY A 471 -13.06 27.56 -8.85
N GLY A 472 -11.74 27.35 -8.94
CA GLY A 472 -10.77 27.81 -7.96
C GLY A 472 -10.75 26.96 -6.69
N LEU A 473 -9.68 27.11 -5.90
CA LEU A 473 -9.42 26.32 -4.70
C LEU A 473 -9.11 27.26 -3.52
N ASP A 474 -9.62 26.95 -2.34
CA ASP A 474 -9.14 27.58 -1.10
C ASP A 474 -7.77 26.99 -0.74
N LEU A 475 -6.71 27.69 -1.17
CA LEU A 475 -5.33 27.26 -0.99
C LEU A 475 -4.90 27.17 0.47
N LYS A 476 -5.58 27.87 1.41
CA LYS A 476 -5.25 27.76 2.84
C LYS A 476 -5.84 26.49 3.44
N ALA A 477 -7.12 26.22 3.18
CA ALA A 477 -7.73 24.97 3.59
C ALA A 477 -7.02 23.76 2.95
N GLU A 478 -6.55 23.90 1.71
CA GLU A 478 -5.75 22.87 1.06
C GLU A 478 -4.37 22.70 1.72
N LEU A 479 -3.68 23.77 2.11
CA LEU A 479 -2.41 23.68 2.85
C LEU A 479 -2.58 22.89 4.16
N ASP A 480 -3.60 23.23 4.95
CA ASP A 480 -3.89 22.55 6.22
C ASP A 480 -4.19 21.06 5.99
N ARG A 481 -4.96 20.75 4.94
CA ARG A 481 -5.28 19.37 4.55
C ARG A 481 -4.03 18.59 4.16
N GLN A 482 -3.19 19.13 3.28
CA GLN A 482 -1.98 18.46 2.79
C GLN A 482 -0.99 18.22 3.94
N MET A 483 -0.84 19.20 4.83
CA MET A 483 -0.01 19.04 6.02
C MET A 483 -0.54 17.96 6.97
N ALA A 484 -1.86 17.95 7.25
CA ALA A 484 -2.46 16.92 8.10
C ALA A 484 -2.28 15.53 7.50
N MET A 485 -2.53 15.37 6.19
CA MET A 485 -2.35 14.08 5.49
C MET A 485 -0.89 13.61 5.47
N LEU A 486 0.07 14.54 5.42
CA LEU A 486 1.50 14.23 5.56
C LEU A 486 1.82 13.71 6.96
N LEU A 487 1.34 14.40 8.01
CA LEU A 487 1.59 14.01 9.40
C LEU A 487 0.87 12.72 9.80
N ASP A 488 -0.27 12.41 9.18
CA ASP A 488 -1.00 11.16 9.38
C ASP A 488 -0.41 9.96 8.59
N GLY A 489 0.62 10.17 7.76
CA GLY A 489 1.18 9.12 6.89
C GLY A 489 0.27 8.71 5.72
N ASN A 490 -0.78 9.50 5.43
CA ASN A 490 -1.80 9.21 4.42
C ASN A 490 -1.56 9.92 3.07
N ASN A 491 -0.50 10.72 2.94
CA ASN A 491 -0.17 11.44 1.71
C ASN A 491 0.05 10.47 0.53
N ARG A 492 0.83 9.39 0.73
CA ARG A 492 1.10 8.30 -0.24
C ARG A 492 1.33 8.76 -1.69
N THR A 493 1.96 9.92 -1.88
CA THR A 493 2.23 10.50 -3.21
C THR A 493 3.61 10.15 -3.76
N TRP A 494 4.36 9.34 -3.02
CA TRP A 494 5.65 8.81 -3.40
C TRP A 494 5.77 7.32 -3.06
N ALA A 495 6.59 6.61 -3.82
CA ALA A 495 6.92 5.20 -3.63
C ALA A 495 8.43 5.02 -3.59
N ILE A 496 8.88 3.96 -2.93
CA ILE A 496 10.30 3.63 -2.84
C ILE A 496 10.51 2.18 -3.22
N ASP A 497 11.68 1.89 -3.79
CA ASP A 497 12.20 0.54 -3.82
C ASP A 497 12.87 0.25 -2.49
N THR A 498 12.40 -0.78 -1.78
CA THR A 498 12.98 -1.19 -0.49
C THR A 498 14.50 -1.33 -0.55
N ALA A 499 15.01 -1.89 -1.64
CA ALA A 499 16.44 -2.14 -1.84
C ALA A 499 17.29 -0.86 -1.84
N ASP A 500 16.66 0.30 -2.01
CA ASP A 500 17.34 1.60 -2.00
C ASP A 500 17.55 2.14 -0.59
N LYS A 501 16.63 1.82 0.35
CA LYS A 501 16.68 2.27 1.73
C LYS A 501 17.39 1.28 2.64
N GLN A 502 17.17 -0.01 2.43
CA GLN A 502 17.61 -1.07 3.35
C GLN A 502 17.81 -2.42 2.65
N ASN A 503 18.53 -3.32 3.31
CA ASN A 503 18.74 -4.68 2.81
C ASN A 503 17.44 -5.49 2.88
N LEU A 504 17.00 -6.01 1.73
CA LEU A 504 15.92 -7.01 1.64
C LEU A 504 16.17 -7.94 0.44
N GLY A 505 16.35 -9.22 0.73
CA GLY A 505 16.55 -10.30 -0.25
C GLY A 505 17.63 -10.03 -1.28
N SER A 506 18.83 -9.60 -0.85
CA SER A 506 19.93 -9.25 -1.77
C SER A 506 19.50 -8.23 -2.85
N PHE A 507 18.85 -7.14 -2.41
CA PHE A 507 18.31 -6.05 -3.24
C PHE A 507 17.08 -6.43 -4.10
N SER A 508 16.40 -7.53 -3.79
CA SER A 508 15.17 -7.96 -4.47
C SER A 508 13.87 -7.55 -3.75
N GLY A 509 13.92 -6.59 -2.82
CA GLY A 509 12.75 -6.08 -2.10
C GLY A 509 11.65 -5.48 -2.99
N ASP A 510 10.45 -5.25 -2.44
CA ASP A 510 9.33 -4.73 -3.23
C ASP A 510 9.42 -3.20 -3.47
N VAL A 511 8.66 -2.72 -4.47
CA VAL A 511 8.43 -1.29 -4.72
C VAL A 511 6.99 -0.99 -4.34
N SER A 512 6.76 -0.01 -3.47
CA SER A 512 5.41 0.42 -3.13
C SER A 512 5.38 1.75 -2.38
N THR A 513 4.17 2.28 -2.17
CA THR A 513 3.94 3.44 -1.29
C THR A 513 4.07 3.08 0.20
N GLN A 514 3.98 1.78 0.52
CA GLN A 514 4.18 1.21 1.86
C GLN A 514 4.99 -0.07 1.74
N TYR A 515 6.31 0.05 1.75
CA TYR A 515 7.26 -1.00 1.38
C TYR A 515 7.43 -2.06 2.47
N LEU A 516 7.73 -3.29 2.05
CA LEU A 516 7.96 -4.41 2.94
C LEU A 516 9.32 -4.25 3.61
N VAL A 517 9.36 -4.40 4.92
CA VAL A 517 10.58 -4.37 5.73
C VAL A 517 10.80 -5.74 6.33
N CYS A 518 12.07 -6.14 6.44
CA CYS A 518 12.49 -7.27 7.25
C CYS A 518 13.57 -6.79 8.20
N ASP A 519 13.30 -6.87 9.49
CA ASP A 519 14.30 -6.67 10.53
C ASP A 519 14.66 -8.02 11.14
N GLU A 520 15.94 -8.25 11.33
CA GLU A 520 16.46 -9.46 11.91
C GLU A 520 16.88 -9.23 13.36
N ILE A 521 16.60 -10.22 14.20
CA ILE A 521 17.08 -10.28 15.57
C ILE A 521 17.79 -11.62 15.75
N GLY A 522 19.05 -11.57 16.18
CA GLY A 522 19.90 -12.75 16.27
C GLY A 522 21.37 -12.39 16.41
N ARG A 523 22.25 -13.38 16.37
CA ARG A 523 23.68 -13.13 16.54
C ARG A 523 24.27 -12.38 15.35
N SER A 524 25.01 -11.33 15.61
CA SER A 524 25.71 -10.57 14.58
C SER A 524 26.87 -11.35 13.96
N GLY A 525 27.23 -11.00 12.72
CA GLY A 525 28.42 -11.56 12.07
C GLY A 525 29.72 -11.29 12.86
N ALA A 526 29.81 -10.15 13.55
CA ALA A 526 30.95 -9.82 14.42
C ALA A 526 31.10 -10.81 15.59
N HIS A 527 30.00 -11.42 16.03
CA HIS A 527 29.95 -12.41 17.10
C HIS A 527 29.83 -13.86 16.57
N GLY A 528 30.07 -14.07 15.27
CA GLY A 528 30.06 -15.41 14.65
C GLY A 528 28.67 -15.91 14.25
N GLY A 529 27.69 -14.99 14.17
CA GLY A 529 26.39 -15.27 13.60
C GLY A 529 26.38 -15.31 12.07
N PRO A 530 25.27 -15.79 11.48
CA PRO A 530 25.13 -15.87 10.04
C PRO A 530 25.03 -14.46 9.43
N ILE A 531 25.71 -14.25 8.30
CA ILE A 531 25.53 -13.04 7.49
C ILE A 531 24.33 -13.30 6.59
N SER A 532 23.21 -12.68 6.90
CA SER A 532 21.97 -12.81 6.16
C SER A 532 21.80 -11.65 5.18
N THR A 533 21.07 -11.91 4.10
CA THR A 533 20.63 -10.89 3.13
C THR A 533 19.12 -10.68 3.19
N ARG A 534 18.42 -11.29 4.16
CA ARG A 534 16.95 -11.21 4.26
C ARG A 534 16.46 -9.87 4.81
N GLY A 535 17.21 -9.25 5.71
CA GLY A 535 16.82 -8.01 6.39
C GLY A 535 18.00 -7.32 7.08
N GLU A 536 17.73 -6.19 7.72
CA GLU A 536 18.71 -5.48 8.55
C GLU A 536 18.75 -6.08 9.96
N LEU A 537 19.94 -6.36 10.49
CA LEU A 537 20.09 -6.83 11.87
C LEU A 537 19.95 -5.66 12.85
N ILE A 538 18.84 -5.60 13.58
CA ILE A 538 18.55 -4.49 14.51
C ILE A 538 19.08 -4.71 15.92
N ALA A 539 19.19 -5.97 16.35
CA ALA A 539 19.62 -6.30 17.69
C ALA A 539 20.09 -7.76 17.80
N GLU A 540 20.87 -8.03 18.85
CA GLU A 540 21.23 -9.38 19.23
C GLU A 540 20.37 -9.84 20.41
N PHE A 541 20.00 -11.13 20.42
CA PHE A 541 19.43 -11.73 21.61
C PHE A 541 20.48 -11.74 22.72
N ASP A 542 20.06 -11.36 23.93
CA ASP A 542 20.91 -11.30 25.13
C ASP A 542 20.36 -12.15 26.28
N HIS A 543 19.29 -12.92 26.02
CA HIS A 543 18.58 -13.78 26.99
C HIS A 543 17.76 -13.02 28.05
N ILE A 544 17.62 -11.70 27.94
CA ILE A 544 16.87 -10.84 28.88
C ILE A 544 15.81 -10.02 28.14
N ARG A 545 16.22 -9.37 27.06
CA ARG A 545 15.40 -8.45 26.29
C ARG A 545 14.29 -9.18 25.58
N ARG A 546 13.04 -8.72 25.78
CA ARG A 546 11.86 -9.23 25.08
C ARG A 546 11.32 -8.20 24.11
N ARG A 547 11.51 -6.92 24.41
CA ARG A 547 11.12 -5.81 23.52
C ARG A 547 12.30 -5.06 22.95
N PHE A 548 12.23 -4.82 21.65
CA PHE A 548 13.24 -4.14 20.85
C PHE A 548 12.62 -2.85 20.35
N GLY A 549 12.97 -1.73 20.98
CA GLY A 549 12.34 -0.43 20.76
C GLY A 549 13.34 0.70 20.60
N ASP A 550 12.93 1.73 19.85
CA ASP A 550 13.66 3.00 19.73
C ASP A 550 13.46 3.92 20.94
N SER A 551 12.40 3.71 21.72
CA SER A 551 12.26 4.28 23.06
C SER A 551 13.04 3.46 24.09
N PRO A 552 13.50 4.05 25.21
CA PRO A 552 14.16 3.29 26.28
C PRO A 552 13.25 2.16 26.80
N ILE A 553 13.79 0.94 26.85
CA ILE A 553 13.06 -0.25 27.28
C ILE A 553 13.57 -0.70 28.65
N VAL A 554 12.65 -1.07 29.52
CA VAL A 554 12.98 -1.64 30.84
C VAL A 554 12.48 -3.07 30.89
N GLU A 555 13.37 -3.99 31.23
CA GLU A 555 13.07 -5.42 31.36
C GLU A 555 13.36 -5.93 32.75
N ARG A 556 12.60 -6.95 33.15
CA ARG A 556 12.79 -7.66 34.40
C ARG A 556 13.31 -9.06 34.14
N VAL A 557 14.35 -9.42 34.88
CA VAL A 557 14.97 -10.76 34.86
C VAL A 557 15.11 -11.29 36.27
N VAL A 558 14.86 -12.58 36.45
CA VAL A 558 15.08 -13.29 37.70
C VAL A 558 16.23 -14.26 37.52
N ILE A 559 17.25 -14.13 38.36
CA ILE A 559 18.43 -15.02 38.36
C ILE A 559 18.39 -15.91 39.61
N PRO A 560 18.30 -17.24 39.45
CA PRO A 560 18.39 -18.18 40.56
C PRO A 560 19.85 -18.35 41.00
N VAL A 561 20.10 -18.31 42.31
CA VAL A 561 21.43 -18.52 42.89
C VAL A 561 21.34 -19.57 44.01
N ALA A 562 22.15 -20.63 43.89
CA ALA A 562 22.35 -21.58 44.97
C ALA A 562 23.62 -21.24 45.74
N VAL A 563 23.61 -21.51 47.05
CA VAL A 563 24.77 -21.31 47.93
C VAL A 563 26.02 -22.07 47.50
N SER A 564 25.85 -23.19 46.79
CA SER A 564 26.95 -24.00 46.25
C SER A 564 27.59 -23.42 44.98
N TYR A 565 27.01 -22.38 44.37
CA TYR A 565 27.54 -21.82 43.13
C TYR A 565 28.82 -21.03 43.39
N THR A 566 29.87 -21.38 42.64
CA THR A 566 31.19 -20.77 42.75
C THR A 566 31.54 -20.06 41.44
N ALA A 567 32.41 -19.06 41.49
CA ALA A 567 32.84 -18.31 40.31
C ALA A 567 33.50 -19.17 39.22
N ILE A 568 33.90 -20.40 39.52
CA ILE A 568 34.47 -21.34 38.54
C ILE A 568 33.37 -22.15 37.85
N ALA A 569 32.39 -22.63 38.62
CA ALA A 569 31.31 -23.46 38.08
C ALA A 569 30.25 -22.61 37.37
N GLU A 570 29.91 -21.46 37.96
CA GLU A 570 28.87 -20.54 37.50
C GLU A 570 29.44 -19.12 37.48
N PRO A 571 30.30 -18.78 36.50
CA PRO A 571 31.09 -17.55 36.52
C PRO A 571 30.26 -16.25 36.48
N GLY A 572 29.01 -16.31 36.00
CA GLY A 572 28.11 -15.16 35.92
C GLY A 572 27.14 -14.99 37.09
N HIS A 573 26.94 -16.00 37.93
CA HIS A 573 26.07 -15.90 39.10
C HIS A 573 26.55 -16.86 40.20
N TYR A 574 27.17 -16.33 41.25
CA TYR A 574 27.81 -17.15 42.27
C TYR A 574 27.80 -16.49 43.64
N VAL A 575 28.22 -17.26 44.66
CA VAL A 575 28.29 -16.80 46.04
C VAL A 575 29.74 -16.79 46.50
N THR A 576 30.16 -15.68 47.10
CA THR A 576 31.38 -15.63 47.91
C THR A 576 30.98 -15.81 49.37
N GLN A 577 31.20 -17.01 49.89
CA GLN A 577 30.86 -17.34 51.27
C GLN A 577 31.81 -16.62 52.24
N LEU A 578 31.26 -15.99 53.29
CA LEU A 578 32.07 -15.46 54.39
C LEU A 578 32.79 -16.59 55.14
N ASN A 579 32.15 -17.77 55.22
CA ASN A 579 32.67 -18.97 55.87
C ASN A 579 32.80 -20.11 54.84
N PRO A 580 33.93 -20.21 54.12
CA PRO A 580 34.12 -21.23 53.09
C PRO A 580 33.94 -22.66 53.63
N GLY A 581 33.10 -23.45 52.95
CA GLY A 581 32.87 -24.87 53.27
C GLY A 581 31.59 -25.15 54.05
N TYR A 582 30.81 -24.12 54.38
CA TYR A 582 29.44 -24.29 54.86
C TYR A 582 28.49 -24.59 53.70
N THR A 583 27.41 -25.31 53.99
CA THR A 583 26.43 -25.76 52.99
C THR A 583 25.18 -24.89 52.95
N GLY A 584 24.89 -24.10 54.00
CA GLY A 584 23.77 -23.15 54.04
C GLY A 584 24.20 -21.67 53.91
N TRP A 585 23.23 -20.77 53.78
CA TRP A 585 23.41 -19.31 53.69
C TRP A 585 23.77 -18.68 55.03
N TYR A 586 24.65 -17.67 55.03
CA TYR A 586 25.08 -16.91 56.22
C TYR A 586 25.06 -15.41 56.02
N ALA A 587 24.87 -14.68 57.13
CA ALA A 587 25.02 -13.24 57.13
C ALA A 587 26.46 -12.87 56.74
N GLY A 588 26.61 -11.97 55.77
CA GLY A 588 27.87 -11.57 55.16
C GLY A 588 28.25 -12.38 53.91
N ASP A 589 27.50 -13.41 53.52
CA ASP A 589 27.66 -14.03 52.20
C ASP A 589 27.30 -13.03 51.10
N VAL A 590 28.09 -13.01 50.03
CA VAL A 590 27.93 -12.06 48.93
C VAL A 590 27.49 -12.79 47.66
N ILE A 591 26.27 -12.52 47.21
CA ILE A 591 25.79 -12.95 45.90
C ILE A 591 26.35 -11.99 44.85
N THR A 592 27.07 -12.51 43.86
CA THR A 592 27.57 -11.75 42.71
C THR A 592 26.83 -12.18 41.47
N ILE A 593 26.26 -11.21 40.74
CA ILE A 593 25.72 -11.40 39.39
C ILE A 593 26.55 -10.53 38.46
N ASP A 594 27.26 -11.17 37.53
CA ASP A 594 28.18 -10.53 36.60
C ASP A 594 27.75 -10.81 35.17
N PHE A 595 27.12 -9.83 34.53
CA PHE A 595 26.64 -9.94 33.15
C PHE A 595 27.77 -10.01 32.12
N ALA A 596 29.00 -9.61 32.49
CA ALA A 596 30.18 -9.79 31.65
C ALA A 596 30.70 -11.23 31.64
N ALA A 597 30.28 -12.05 32.60
CA ALA A 597 30.62 -13.48 32.69
C ALA A 597 29.39 -14.41 32.56
N LEU A 598 28.17 -13.88 32.67
CA LEU A 598 26.92 -14.62 32.52
C LEU A 598 26.70 -15.01 31.06
N ASN A 599 26.50 -16.31 30.81
CA ASN A 599 26.43 -16.85 29.46
C ASN A 599 25.00 -16.74 28.88
N ALA A 600 24.87 -15.99 27.78
CA ALA A 600 23.59 -15.72 27.11
C ALA A 600 23.11 -16.87 26.18
N THR A 601 23.86 -17.95 26.12
CA THR A 601 23.64 -19.10 25.22
C THR A 601 23.23 -20.36 25.99
N THR A 602 22.88 -20.18 27.26
CA THR A 602 22.27 -21.17 28.15
C THR A 602 20.77 -21.30 27.85
N ASN A 603 20.15 -22.34 28.36
CA ASN A 603 18.68 -22.44 28.43
C ASN A 603 18.15 -21.54 29.57
N GLY A 604 16.83 -21.49 29.77
CA GLY A 604 16.21 -20.62 30.81
C GLY A 604 16.61 -20.91 32.27
N SER A 605 17.51 -21.87 32.53
CA SER A 605 18.05 -22.16 33.87
C SER A 605 19.32 -21.37 34.23
N TRP A 606 19.93 -20.68 33.25
CA TRP A 606 21.19 -19.93 33.39
C TRP A 606 22.45 -20.74 33.75
N LEU A 607 22.35 -22.07 33.89
CA LEU A 607 23.48 -22.93 34.26
C LEU A 607 24.55 -22.95 33.17
N HIS A 608 25.79 -22.61 33.54
CA HIS A 608 26.92 -22.52 32.62
C HIS A 608 27.26 -23.86 31.97
N ALA A 609 27.08 -24.97 32.69
CA ALA A 609 27.24 -26.31 32.14
C ALA A 609 26.29 -26.64 30.97
N LEU A 610 25.20 -25.87 30.81
CA LEU A 610 24.23 -26.01 29.73
C LEU A 610 24.42 -24.98 28.60
N ALA A 611 25.51 -24.21 28.64
CA ALA A 611 25.86 -23.28 27.57
C ALA A 611 26.18 -24.03 26.27
N SER A 612 25.70 -23.46 25.15
CA SER A 612 25.96 -24.00 23.81
C SER A 612 27.19 -23.35 23.12
N SER A 613 27.62 -22.17 23.59
CA SER A 613 28.81 -21.47 23.13
C SER A 613 29.34 -20.48 24.19
N THR A 614 30.35 -19.67 23.87
CA THR A 614 31.06 -18.81 24.85
C THR A 614 30.56 -17.37 24.95
N GLY A 615 29.38 -17.04 24.41
CA GLY A 615 28.84 -15.67 24.42
C GLY A 615 28.27 -15.22 25.77
N THR A 616 28.55 -13.98 26.18
CA THR A 616 28.06 -13.42 27.45
C THR A 616 26.97 -12.38 27.25
N VAL A 617 26.13 -12.15 28.27
CA VAL A 617 24.97 -11.25 28.20
C VAL A 617 25.39 -9.83 27.85
N SER A 618 26.35 -9.25 28.58
CA SER A 618 26.76 -7.86 28.33
C SER A 618 27.50 -7.67 27.00
N GLN A 619 27.98 -8.74 26.36
CA GLN A 619 28.58 -8.67 25.03
C GLN A 619 27.52 -8.37 23.95
N TYR A 620 26.27 -8.82 24.18
CA TYR A 620 25.14 -8.62 23.27
C TYR A 620 24.29 -7.40 23.61
N TRP A 621 24.63 -6.70 24.70
CA TRP A 621 23.94 -5.47 25.09
C TRP A 621 24.26 -4.31 24.15
N PRO A 622 23.24 -3.52 23.75
CA PRO A 622 23.45 -2.19 23.21
C PRO A 622 24.30 -1.33 24.15
N THR A 623 25.14 -0.46 23.59
CA THR A 623 26.00 0.43 24.37
C THR A 623 25.17 1.37 25.22
N GLY A 624 25.40 1.37 26.54
CA GLY A 624 24.64 2.18 27.51
C GLY A 624 23.59 1.38 28.31
N THR A 625 23.43 0.08 28.04
CA THR A 625 22.60 -0.81 28.87
C THR A 625 23.19 -0.94 30.27
N VAL A 626 22.35 -0.80 31.29
CA VAL A 626 22.75 -0.87 32.70
C VAL A 626 21.72 -1.59 33.55
N VAL A 627 22.16 -2.17 34.67
CA VAL A 627 21.26 -2.61 35.73
C VAL A 627 20.84 -1.39 36.54
N SER A 628 19.57 -0.99 36.45
CA SER A 628 19.06 0.21 37.10
C SER A 628 18.64 -0.03 38.55
N ASP A 629 18.12 -1.23 38.87
CA ASP A 629 17.61 -1.52 40.20
C ASP A 629 17.63 -3.03 40.55
N VAL A 630 17.58 -3.34 41.84
CA VAL A 630 17.28 -4.67 42.39
C VAL A 630 15.88 -4.62 42.97
N LEU A 631 14.91 -5.20 42.28
CA LEU A 631 13.50 -5.09 42.64
C LEU A 631 13.13 -6.00 43.82
N ARG A 632 13.66 -7.23 43.83
CA ARG A 632 13.33 -8.23 44.85
C ARG A 632 14.45 -9.25 45.04
N VAL A 633 14.69 -9.66 46.28
CA VAL A 633 15.54 -10.80 46.62
C VAL A 633 14.77 -11.70 47.58
N TRP A 634 14.56 -12.97 47.24
CA TRP A 634 13.75 -13.87 48.06
C TRP A 634 14.23 -15.32 48.03
N HIS A 635 13.99 -16.01 49.14
CA HIS A 635 14.30 -17.41 49.33
C HIS A 635 13.18 -18.30 48.79
N ARG A 636 13.59 -19.43 48.22
CA ARG A 636 12.73 -20.58 47.91
C ARG A 636 12.46 -21.43 49.15
N ASP A 637 12.12 -20.81 50.27
CA ASP A 637 11.93 -21.47 51.57
C ASP A 637 10.67 -20.96 52.25
N GLY A 638 10.21 -21.64 53.30
CA GLY A 638 9.04 -21.23 54.05
C GLY A 638 8.80 -22.17 55.22
N HIS A 639 7.71 -21.93 55.95
CA HIS A 639 7.35 -22.79 57.09
C HIS A 639 5.90 -23.28 57.00
N TYR A 640 5.72 -24.60 57.15
CA TYR A 640 4.45 -25.29 56.92
C TYR A 640 3.28 -24.81 57.80
N THR A 641 3.53 -24.56 59.08
CA THR A 641 2.47 -24.15 60.03
C THR A 641 2.38 -22.65 60.26
N THR A 642 3.51 -21.93 60.22
CA THR A 642 3.61 -20.51 60.55
C THR A 642 4.29 -19.79 59.40
N ALA A 643 3.56 -19.05 58.57
CA ALA A 643 4.15 -18.36 57.43
C ALA A 643 5.29 -17.40 57.86
N ILE A 644 6.40 -17.43 57.12
CA ILE A 644 7.55 -16.55 57.30
C ILE A 644 7.71 -15.61 56.10
N ASP A 645 8.46 -14.52 56.26
CA ASP A 645 8.76 -13.63 55.14
C ASP A 645 9.86 -14.29 54.29
N GLN A 646 9.54 -14.53 53.03
CA GLN A 646 10.48 -15.15 52.10
C GLN A 646 11.51 -14.15 51.57
N ASN A 647 11.32 -12.84 51.74
CA ASN A 647 12.29 -11.85 51.29
C ASN A 647 13.61 -12.00 52.07
N ALA A 648 14.73 -11.98 51.36
CA ALA A 648 16.04 -12.02 51.98
C ALA A 648 16.31 -10.68 52.69
N VAL A 649 16.92 -10.73 53.87
CA VAL A 649 17.42 -9.53 54.53
C VAL A 649 18.72 -9.15 53.84
N VAL A 650 18.78 -7.96 53.24
CA VAL A 650 19.95 -7.45 52.51
C VAL A 650 20.63 -6.37 53.35
N ASP A 651 21.95 -6.49 53.55
CA ASP A 651 22.75 -5.49 54.27
C ASP A 651 23.22 -4.37 53.34
N CYS A 652 23.78 -4.73 52.18
CA CYS A 652 24.18 -3.75 51.17
C CYS A 652 24.07 -4.29 49.74
N ILE A 653 23.82 -3.38 48.81
CA ILE A 653 23.84 -3.61 47.36
C ILE A 653 24.88 -2.65 46.78
N THR A 654 25.79 -3.17 45.96
CA THR A 654 26.79 -2.37 45.26
C THR A 654 26.82 -2.75 43.78
N GLY A 655 27.28 -1.82 42.92
CA GLY A 655 27.42 -2.07 41.49
C GLY A 655 26.21 -1.72 40.62
N LEU A 656 25.16 -1.11 41.17
CA LEU A 656 24.07 -0.50 40.37
C LEU A 656 24.63 0.49 39.34
N GLY A 657 24.04 0.51 38.15
CA GLY A 657 24.55 1.28 37.01
C GLY A 657 25.75 0.64 36.30
N THR A 658 26.15 -0.58 36.67
CA THR A 658 27.24 -1.32 36.01
C THR A 658 26.75 -2.71 35.54
N THR A 659 27.64 -3.48 34.89
CA THR A 659 27.38 -4.85 34.43
C THR A 659 27.54 -5.90 35.53
N GLN A 660 27.96 -5.52 36.73
CA GLN A 660 28.17 -6.43 37.86
C GLN A 660 27.52 -5.86 39.11
N ILE A 661 26.73 -6.68 39.79
CA ILE A 661 26.12 -6.31 41.06
C ILE A 661 26.55 -7.30 42.15
N GLN A 662 26.67 -6.78 43.37
CA GLN A 662 26.95 -7.57 44.56
C GLN A 662 25.93 -7.26 45.65
N ILE A 663 25.34 -8.31 46.19
CA ILE A 663 24.31 -8.27 47.22
C ILE A 663 24.86 -8.99 48.44
N THR A 664 25.09 -8.27 49.54
CA THR A 664 25.55 -8.85 50.80
C THR A 664 24.35 -9.18 51.67
N LEU A 665 24.23 -10.43 52.10
CA LEU A 665 23.13 -10.89 52.94
C LEU A 665 23.29 -10.41 54.39
N GLY A 666 22.19 -9.96 54.98
CA GLY A 666 22.06 -9.66 56.41
C GLY A 666 21.52 -10.85 57.20
N GLU A 667 21.45 -10.68 58.52
CA GLU A 667 20.90 -11.71 59.42
C GLU A 667 19.38 -11.87 59.26
N ASN A 668 18.93 -13.11 59.07
CA ASN A 668 17.52 -13.51 59.12
C ASN A 668 17.36 -14.73 60.05
N ASN A 669 16.89 -14.46 61.26
CA ASN A 669 16.69 -15.47 62.31
C ASN A 669 15.32 -16.18 62.26
N GLN A 670 14.54 -15.99 61.20
CA GLN A 670 13.29 -16.75 61.03
C GLN A 670 13.60 -18.24 60.83
N LEU A 671 12.73 -19.09 61.35
CA LEU A 671 12.83 -20.55 61.22
C LEU A 671 12.02 -21.00 60.01
N GLY A 672 12.69 -21.63 59.04
CA GLY A 672 12.10 -22.28 57.89
C GLY A 672 12.16 -23.80 58.02
N ASN A 673 11.31 -24.49 57.26
CA ASN A 673 11.33 -25.96 57.14
C ASN A 673 10.98 -26.42 55.72
N TYR A 674 11.38 -25.62 54.72
CA TYR A 674 11.09 -25.82 53.30
C TYR A 674 9.60 -25.86 52.94
N GLY A 675 8.71 -25.45 53.85
CA GLY A 675 7.26 -25.59 53.68
C GLY A 675 6.79 -27.04 53.71
N THR A 676 7.43 -27.91 54.50
CA THR A 676 7.04 -29.32 54.69
C THR A 676 6.78 -29.67 56.16
N THR A 677 6.17 -30.82 56.41
CA THR A 677 5.99 -31.35 57.78
C THR A 677 7.10 -32.31 58.23
N PHE A 678 8.03 -32.65 57.33
CA PHE A 678 8.99 -33.74 57.54
C PHE A 678 10.41 -33.23 57.77
N ASP A 679 10.72 -32.03 57.29
CA ASP A 679 12.02 -31.41 57.46
C ASP A 679 12.11 -30.67 58.82
N PRO A 680 13.28 -30.73 59.50
CA PRO A 680 13.49 -30.01 60.74
C PRO A 680 13.60 -28.50 60.51
N ASP A 681 13.28 -27.70 61.53
CA ASP A 681 13.47 -26.25 61.49
C ASP A 681 14.96 -25.88 61.35
N HIS A 682 15.24 -24.94 60.46
CA HIS A 682 16.55 -24.32 60.26
C HIS A 682 16.44 -22.80 60.22
N THR A 683 17.54 -22.11 60.51
CA THR A 683 17.56 -20.64 60.41
C THR A 683 17.75 -20.23 58.96
N MET A 684 16.97 -19.25 58.48
CA MET A 684 17.06 -18.78 57.10
C MET A 684 18.46 -18.29 56.74
N VAL A 685 19.00 -17.31 57.49
CA VAL A 685 20.35 -16.76 57.32
C VAL A 685 20.93 -16.39 58.71
N PRO A 686 21.61 -17.30 59.42
CA PRO A 686 22.21 -17.04 60.73
C PRO A 686 23.50 -16.19 60.66
N VAL A 687 23.89 -15.61 61.80
CA VAL A 687 25.23 -15.03 62.01
C VAL A 687 26.22 -16.13 62.42
N ALA A 688 27.44 -16.11 61.88
CA ALA A 688 28.47 -17.07 62.24
C ALA A 688 29.06 -16.81 63.66
N PRO A 689 29.46 -17.86 64.45
CA PRO A 689 29.52 -19.28 64.11
C PRO A 689 28.52 -20.11 64.95
N ALA A 690 27.26 -20.16 64.56
CA ALA A 690 26.24 -21.02 65.17
C ALA A 690 26.21 -22.48 64.59
N GLY A 691 27.30 -22.96 63.98
CA GLY A 691 27.33 -24.22 63.20
C GLY A 691 26.73 -24.07 61.79
N ASP A 692 26.81 -25.12 60.96
CA ASP A 692 26.25 -25.19 59.58
C ASP A 692 24.73 -25.48 59.62
N VAL A 693 23.93 -24.44 59.92
CA VAL A 693 22.48 -24.51 60.22
C VAL A 693 21.65 -23.53 59.37
N GLY A 694 22.26 -22.87 58.40
CA GLY A 694 21.58 -21.98 57.45
C GLY A 694 20.72 -22.75 56.45
N SER A 695 19.74 -22.07 55.85
CA SER A 695 18.97 -22.66 54.74
C SER A 695 19.89 -23.00 53.56
N ILE A 696 19.62 -24.11 52.88
CA ILE A 696 20.29 -24.50 51.63
C ILE A 696 19.45 -24.14 50.39
N SER A 697 18.25 -23.60 50.60
CA SER A 697 17.30 -23.27 49.52
C SER A 697 17.86 -22.17 48.64
N MET A 698 17.56 -22.23 47.33
CA MET A 698 17.99 -21.18 46.40
C MET A 698 17.40 -19.81 46.77
N ILE A 699 18.17 -18.77 46.48
CA ILE A 699 17.71 -17.38 46.50
C ILE A 699 17.51 -16.93 45.05
N PHE A 700 16.41 -16.23 44.79
CA PHE A 700 16.12 -15.59 43.52
C PHE A 700 16.37 -14.09 43.64
N VAL A 701 17.01 -13.53 42.62
CA VAL A 701 17.28 -12.09 42.52
C VAL A 701 16.56 -11.56 41.28
N GLU A 702 15.57 -10.69 41.49
CA GLU A 702 14.88 -9.96 40.42
C GLU A 702 15.55 -8.61 40.20
N LEU A 703 15.99 -8.39 38.96
CA LEU A 703 16.73 -7.22 38.52
C LEU A 703 15.95 -6.44 37.47
N GLU A 704 16.12 -5.13 37.49
CA GLU A 704 15.70 -4.24 36.44
C GLU A 704 16.89 -3.90 35.53
N VAL A 705 16.74 -4.21 34.24
CA VAL A 705 17.74 -3.89 33.20
C VAL A 705 17.13 -2.83 32.29
N THR A 706 17.82 -1.70 32.18
CA THR A 706 17.40 -0.58 31.33
C THR A 706 18.24 -0.55 30.05
N TYR A 707 17.57 -0.63 28.91
CA TYR A 707 18.14 -0.50 27.58
C TYR A 707 17.99 0.95 27.08
N PRO A 708 19.01 1.51 26.41
CA PRO A 708 18.95 2.84 25.83
C PRO A 708 17.98 2.91 24.63
N ALA A 709 17.65 4.13 24.21
CA ALA A 709 16.93 4.42 22.97
C ALA A 709 17.74 4.02 21.72
N GLY A 710 17.07 3.88 20.57
CA GLY A 710 17.68 3.62 19.26
C GLY A 710 18.07 2.17 19.00
N SER A 711 17.30 1.21 19.54
CA SER A 711 17.51 -0.22 19.30
C SER A 711 16.19 -0.93 18.96
N GLY A 712 15.35 -0.25 18.19
CA GLY A 712 14.07 -0.74 17.68
C GLY A 712 14.12 -1.17 16.22
N THR A 713 12.95 -1.24 15.60
CA THR A 713 12.82 -1.56 14.17
C THR A 713 13.43 -0.45 13.30
N THR A 714 13.96 -0.79 12.12
CA THR A 714 14.65 0.18 11.24
C THR A 714 13.73 1.27 10.70
N SER A 715 12.43 0.99 10.63
CA SER A 715 11.40 1.89 10.12
C SER A 715 10.11 1.79 10.94
N ASP A 716 9.28 2.83 10.85
CA ASP A 716 7.99 2.90 11.55
C ASP A 716 7.08 1.73 11.14
N VAL A 717 6.41 1.12 12.12
CA VAL A 717 5.47 0.02 11.87
C VAL A 717 4.10 0.60 11.55
N ASP A 718 3.90 1.05 10.31
CA ASP A 718 2.67 1.71 9.83
C ASP A 718 1.53 0.73 9.53
N LEU A 719 1.87 -0.48 9.06
CA LEU A 719 0.90 -1.52 8.73
C LEU A 719 1.41 -2.87 9.24
N GLU A 720 0.75 -3.37 10.28
CA GLU A 720 0.87 -4.75 10.70
C GLU A 720 0.28 -5.65 9.61
N ILE A 721 1.06 -6.64 9.19
CA ILE A 721 0.70 -7.56 8.12
C ILE A 721 0.23 -8.89 8.71
N VAL A 722 -0.74 -9.54 8.05
CA VAL A 722 -1.31 -10.81 8.50
C VAL A 722 -1.03 -11.86 7.42
N PRO A 723 -0.02 -12.73 7.60
CA PRO A 723 0.23 -13.82 6.67
C PRO A 723 -0.79 -14.94 6.79
N ASP A 724 -0.77 -15.84 5.81
CA ASP A 724 -1.54 -17.08 5.88
C ASP A 724 -1.04 -18.01 6.99
N ALA A 725 -1.86 -18.26 7.99
CA ALA A 725 -1.52 -19.04 9.18
C ALA A 725 -1.11 -20.50 8.89
N GLY A 726 -1.52 -21.05 7.74
CA GLY A 726 -1.12 -22.40 7.30
C GLY A 726 0.35 -22.49 6.85
N VAL A 727 0.94 -21.35 6.47
CA VAL A 727 2.34 -21.22 6.05
C VAL A 727 3.17 -20.58 7.17
N TYR A 728 2.60 -19.57 7.81
CA TYR A 728 3.20 -18.78 8.88
C TYR A 728 2.41 -18.93 10.19
N PRO A 729 2.53 -20.07 10.90
CA PRO A 729 1.76 -20.33 12.11
C PRO A 729 2.12 -19.39 13.28
N VAL A 730 3.25 -18.68 13.17
CA VAL A 730 3.80 -17.78 14.19
C VAL A 730 3.67 -16.30 13.78
N GLY A 731 2.78 -15.97 12.85
CA GLY A 731 2.64 -14.61 12.34
C GLY A 731 3.76 -14.21 11.36
N PRO A 732 4.03 -12.91 11.15
CA PRO A 732 4.91 -12.43 10.09
C PRO A 732 6.40 -12.56 10.44
N ALA A 733 6.82 -13.76 10.84
CA ALA A 733 8.20 -14.06 11.20
C ALA A 733 8.69 -15.34 10.52
N LEU A 734 9.98 -15.34 10.18
CA LEU A 734 10.66 -16.47 9.56
C LEU A 734 11.96 -16.78 10.28
N GLU A 735 12.09 -17.99 10.78
CA GLU A 735 13.31 -18.46 11.42
C GLU A 735 14.39 -18.76 10.38
N LEU A 736 15.61 -18.29 10.62
CA LEU A 736 16.72 -18.52 9.71
C LEU A 736 17.18 -19.98 9.73
N ASN A 737 17.34 -20.54 10.93
CA ASN A 737 17.79 -21.92 11.13
C ASN A 737 17.23 -22.51 12.43
N THR A 738 16.26 -23.40 12.31
CA THR A 738 15.60 -24.06 13.46
C THR A 738 16.52 -25.02 14.22
N THR A 739 17.68 -25.41 13.67
CA THR A 739 18.67 -26.23 14.40
C THR A 739 19.41 -25.45 15.48
N GLN A 740 19.35 -24.11 15.46
CA GLN A 740 19.93 -23.25 16.49
C GLN A 740 18.97 -22.98 17.65
N ARG A 741 17.78 -23.58 17.66
CA ARG A 741 16.82 -23.43 18.76
C ARG A 741 17.40 -23.96 20.09
N PRO A 742 17.07 -23.32 21.21
CA PRO A 742 17.34 -23.85 22.55
C PRO A 742 16.81 -25.28 22.74
N SER A 743 17.50 -26.06 23.56
CA SER A 743 17.06 -27.44 23.87
C SER A 743 15.72 -27.52 24.61
N ASP A 744 15.32 -26.43 25.26
CA ASP A 744 14.04 -26.23 25.95
C ASP A 744 13.01 -25.48 25.08
N PHE A 745 13.25 -25.29 23.78
CA PHE A 745 12.30 -24.60 22.90
C PHE A 745 11.06 -25.45 22.61
N ASP A 746 9.87 -24.93 22.90
CA ASP A 746 8.59 -25.52 22.50
C ASP A 746 8.06 -24.86 21.23
N SER A 747 7.79 -23.56 21.32
CA SER A 747 7.26 -22.72 20.24
C SER A 747 7.75 -21.28 20.41
N ILE A 748 7.59 -20.47 19.37
CA ILE A 748 7.81 -19.02 19.42
C ILE A 748 6.45 -18.31 19.38
N LEU A 749 6.29 -17.25 20.16
CA LEU A 749 5.09 -16.44 20.11
C LEU A 749 5.12 -15.51 18.90
N PRO A 750 3.96 -15.17 18.32
CA PRO A 750 3.92 -14.19 17.23
C PRO A 750 4.56 -12.86 17.65
N PRO A 751 5.33 -12.21 16.76
CA PRO A 751 5.91 -10.91 17.06
C PRO A 751 4.81 -9.90 17.34
N VAL A 752 4.98 -9.08 18.38
CA VAL A 752 4.00 -8.07 18.79
C VAL A 752 4.56 -6.70 18.48
N PHE A 753 3.91 -5.97 17.58
CA PHE A 753 4.31 -4.60 17.23
C PHE A 753 3.53 -3.56 18.03
N THR A 754 4.15 -2.42 18.28
CA THR A 754 3.48 -1.25 18.85
C THR A 754 3.38 -0.15 17.79
N THR A 755 2.34 -0.13 16.97
CA THR A 755 2.10 0.96 15.99
C THR A 755 1.65 2.25 16.69
N PRO A 756 2.14 3.46 16.36
CA PRO A 756 3.13 3.88 15.32
C PRO A 756 4.62 3.63 15.57
N ARG A 757 5.00 3.08 16.72
CA ARG A 757 6.38 3.11 17.21
C ARG A 757 7.27 2.11 16.48
N ARG A 758 8.56 2.37 16.56
CA ARG A 758 9.60 1.43 16.16
C ARG A 758 9.89 0.47 17.30
N GLU A 759 8.94 -0.42 17.58
CA GLU A 759 9.05 -1.42 18.65
C GLU A 759 8.46 -2.76 18.23
N VAL A 760 9.21 -3.84 18.51
CA VAL A 760 8.77 -5.23 18.34
C VAL A 760 9.07 -6.06 19.58
N GLY A 761 8.10 -6.86 20.02
CA GLY A 761 8.23 -7.84 21.08
C GLY A 761 8.43 -9.25 20.52
N VAL A 762 9.42 -9.98 21.04
CA VAL A 762 9.73 -11.37 20.66
C VAL A 762 9.99 -12.21 21.91
N GLU A 763 9.23 -13.28 22.05
CA GLU A 763 9.27 -14.19 23.20
C GLU A 763 9.08 -15.63 22.72
N TYR A 764 9.60 -16.60 23.47
CA TYR A 764 9.38 -18.01 23.18
C TYR A 764 8.80 -18.76 24.38
N VAL A 765 8.16 -19.89 24.07
CA VAL A 765 7.60 -20.80 25.06
C VAL A 765 8.60 -21.92 25.30
N CYS A 766 8.90 -22.15 26.58
CA CYS A 766 9.88 -23.13 27.02
C CYS A 766 9.22 -24.38 27.59
N LYS A 767 9.79 -25.52 27.26
CA LYS A 767 9.47 -26.85 27.80
C LYS A 767 10.61 -27.38 28.68
N ASN A 768 10.46 -28.58 29.23
CA ASN A 768 11.53 -29.21 29.99
C ASN A 768 12.74 -29.53 29.10
N THR A 769 13.95 -29.27 29.61
CA THR A 769 15.19 -29.52 28.85
C THR A 769 15.35 -31.01 28.57
N GLY A 770 15.47 -31.38 27.29
CA GLY A 770 15.73 -32.76 26.88
C GLY A 770 14.53 -33.72 26.93
N PHE A 771 13.33 -33.25 27.30
CA PHE A 771 12.12 -34.07 27.34
C PHE A 771 10.92 -33.38 26.67
N PRO A 772 10.03 -34.11 26.00
CA PRO A 772 8.77 -33.56 25.52
C PRO A 772 7.82 -33.39 26.72
N GLY A 773 7.62 -32.15 27.18
CA GLY A 773 6.64 -31.86 28.24
C GLY A 773 6.95 -30.59 29.03
N PRO A 774 6.04 -30.17 29.91
CA PRO A 774 6.16 -28.94 30.69
C PRO A 774 7.40 -28.94 31.60
N VAL A 775 7.93 -27.75 31.87
CA VAL A 775 8.95 -27.50 32.90
C VAL A 775 8.43 -27.97 34.25
N LEU A 776 9.26 -28.69 35.00
CA LEU A 776 8.97 -29.14 36.36
C LEU A 776 9.76 -28.30 37.35
N ASP A 777 9.06 -27.50 38.16
CA ASP A 777 9.67 -26.66 39.19
C ASP A 777 9.21 -26.96 40.61
N PHE A 778 10.20 -26.82 41.48
CA PHE A 778 10.15 -26.76 42.94
C PHE A 778 9.76 -25.36 43.43
N VAL A 779 8.69 -25.09 44.17
CA VAL A 779 8.55 -23.78 44.85
C VAL A 779 7.87 -23.91 46.21
N VAL A 780 7.99 -22.90 47.06
CA VAL A 780 7.23 -22.79 48.30
C VAL A 780 6.23 -21.65 48.14
N SER A 781 4.95 -21.93 48.40
CA SER A 781 3.87 -20.95 48.23
C SER A 781 4.02 -19.74 49.16
N LEU A 782 3.41 -18.61 48.80
CA LEU A 782 3.35 -17.44 49.69
C LEU A 782 2.38 -17.66 50.84
N ASN A 783 1.27 -18.33 50.54
CA ASN A 783 0.17 -18.67 51.44
C ASN A 783 -0.60 -19.86 50.87
N GLN A 784 -1.84 -20.09 51.32
CA GLN A 784 -2.66 -21.22 50.91
C GLN A 784 -3.18 -21.16 49.46
N THR A 785 -3.18 -19.98 48.85
CA THR A 785 -3.81 -19.73 47.54
C THR A 785 -2.90 -19.02 46.53
N GLU A 786 -1.70 -18.59 46.91
CA GLU A 786 -0.82 -17.81 46.03
C GLU A 786 0.57 -18.44 45.94
N ILE A 787 1.09 -18.50 44.71
CA ILE A 787 2.45 -18.94 44.39
C ILE A 787 3.11 -17.88 43.51
N VAL A 788 4.38 -17.58 43.79
CA VAL A 788 5.22 -16.74 42.91
C VAL A 788 6.24 -17.61 42.20
N PHE A 789 6.39 -17.38 40.90
CA PHE A 789 7.26 -18.13 40.03
C PHE A 789 8.55 -17.37 39.74
N PRO A 790 9.67 -18.07 39.52
CA PRO A 790 10.88 -17.43 39.02
C PRO A 790 10.76 -17.01 37.55
N ARG A 791 9.88 -17.63 36.77
CA ARG A 791 9.68 -17.38 35.32
C ARG A 791 8.22 -17.07 35.03
N ARG A 792 7.94 -16.35 33.94
CA ARG A 792 6.56 -16.06 33.52
C ARG A 792 5.88 -17.34 33.01
N ILE A 793 4.58 -17.46 33.25
CA ILE A 793 3.79 -18.65 32.90
C ILE A 793 3.08 -18.40 31.58
N ASN A 794 3.25 -19.27 30.59
CA ASN A 794 2.45 -19.26 29.37
C ASN A 794 1.03 -19.77 29.66
N GLY A 795 0.01 -19.13 29.06
CA GLY A 795 -1.40 -19.40 29.33
C GLY A 795 -2.09 -20.39 28.40
N ASP A 796 -1.41 -20.93 27.39
CA ASP A 796 -2.02 -21.84 26.41
C ASP A 796 -2.39 -23.19 27.03
N VAL A 797 -1.66 -23.61 28.07
CA VAL A 797 -1.93 -24.80 28.87
C VAL A 797 -1.92 -24.43 30.34
N THR A 798 -3.03 -24.70 31.04
CA THR A 798 -3.14 -24.46 32.48
C THR A 798 -2.09 -25.27 33.25
N PRO A 799 -1.31 -24.64 34.15
CA PRO A 799 -0.27 -25.33 34.89
C PRO A 799 -0.87 -26.31 35.90
N ILE A 800 -0.16 -27.42 36.14
CA ILE A 800 -0.54 -28.44 37.12
C ILE A 800 0.26 -28.19 38.40
N VAL A 801 -0.43 -27.87 39.49
CA VAL A 801 0.17 -27.68 40.81
C VAL A 801 -0.10 -28.91 41.66
N THR A 802 0.95 -29.50 42.24
CA THR A 802 0.84 -30.62 43.18
C THR A 802 1.34 -30.20 44.54
N ASP A 803 0.48 -30.31 45.54
CA ASP A 803 0.83 -30.09 46.94
C ASP A 803 1.73 -31.23 47.42
N THR A 804 2.95 -30.91 47.87
CA THR A 804 3.93 -31.94 48.26
C THR A 804 3.60 -32.58 49.62
N GLY A 805 2.85 -31.88 50.48
CA GLY A 805 2.40 -32.40 51.77
C GLY A 805 1.31 -33.48 51.64
N THR A 806 0.46 -33.38 50.63
CA THR A 806 -0.65 -34.34 50.38
C THR A 806 -0.43 -35.24 49.16
N GLY A 807 0.45 -34.86 48.23
CA GLY A 807 0.65 -35.51 46.95
C GLY A 807 -0.53 -35.35 45.98
N LEU A 808 -1.46 -34.43 46.25
CA LEU A 808 -2.67 -34.21 45.44
C LEU A 808 -2.54 -32.96 44.56
N PRO A 809 -3.15 -32.96 43.37
CA PRO A 809 -3.20 -31.77 42.53
C PRO A 809 -4.15 -30.71 43.12
N VAL A 810 -3.78 -29.45 42.93
CA VAL A 810 -4.54 -28.27 43.33
C VAL A 810 -4.95 -27.48 42.08
N THR A 811 -6.18 -26.99 42.07
CA THR A 811 -6.75 -26.29 40.91
C THR A 811 -6.28 -24.83 40.88
N VAL A 812 -5.95 -24.34 39.69
CA VAL A 812 -5.64 -22.94 39.42
C VAL A 812 -6.94 -22.15 39.25
N ASP A 813 -7.03 -20.98 39.87
CA ASP A 813 -8.17 -20.08 39.73
C ASP A 813 -8.12 -19.29 38.40
N GLY A 814 -9.28 -18.79 37.96
CA GLY A 814 -9.42 -17.98 36.75
C GLY A 814 -8.90 -16.54 36.86
N SER A 815 -8.40 -16.11 38.01
CA SER A 815 -7.81 -14.78 38.23
C SER A 815 -6.30 -14.68 37.94
N THR A 816 -5.66 -15.79 37.56
CA THR A 816 -4.24 -15.82 37.20
C THR A 816 -3.95 -15.01 35.94
N GLU A 817 -2.95 -14.13 36.00
CA GLU A 817 -2.44 -13.40 34.83
C GLU A 817 -1.31 -14.18 34.14
N TYR A 818 -1.62 -14.77 32.98
CA TYR A 818 -0.61 -15.44 32.15
C TYR A 818 0.23 -14.44 31.35
N GLY A 819 1.50 -14.76 31.14
CA GLY A 819 2.44 -13.88 30.46
C GLY A 819 2.64 -12.54 31.17
N SER A 820 2.34 -12.41 32.46
CA SER A 820 2.51 -11.16 33.21
C SER A 820 3.83 -11.15 33.99
N SER A 821 4.48 -9.99 34.08
CA SER A 821 5.64 -9.78 34.97
C SER A 821 5.28 -9.84 36.46
N SER A 822 4.00 -10.01 36.82
CA SER A 822 3.59 -10.32 38.19
C SER A 822 4.11 -11.68 38.66
N GLN A 823 4.32 -12.63 37.72
CA GLN A 823 4.79 -14.00 37.98
C GLN A 823 3.98 -14.73 39.06
N LYS A 824 2.71 -14.37 39.24
CA LYS A 824 1.83 -14.90 40.27
C LYS A 824 0.85 -15.91 39.70
N LEU A 825 0.69 -17.03 40.39
CA LEU A 825 -0.37 -18.01 40.18
C LEU A 825 -1.32 -17.97 41.36
N ILE A 826 -2.61 -17.87 41.06
CA ILE A 826 -3.67 -17.89 42.07
C ILE A 826 -4.37 -19.25 41.99
N LEU A 827 -4.54 -19.90 43.14
CA LEU A 827 -5.18 -21.20 43.30
C LEU A 827 -6.62 -21.05 43.75
N ASP A 828 -7.46 -22.02 43.39
CA ASP A 828 -8.87 -22.03 43.80
C ASP A 828 -8.97 -22.12 45.34
N PRO A 829 -9.60 -21.14 46.02
CA PRO A 829 -9.76 -21.16 47.47
C PRO A 829 -10.58 -22.35 47.98
N MET A 830 -11.31 -23.05 47.11
CA MET A 830 -12.03 -24.29 47.43
C MET A 830 -11.11 -25.51 47.49
N THR A 831 -9.91 -25.43 46.93
CA THR A 831 -8.86 -26.46 47.01
C THR A 831 -7.55 -25.83 47.52
N PRO A 832 -7.50 -25.31 48.76
CA PRO A 832 -6.30 -24.64 49.25
C PRO A 832 -5.14 -25.63 49.49
N LEU A 833 -3.93 -25.11 49.51
CA LEU A 833 -2.75 -25.87 49.92
C LEU A 833 -2.84 -26.30 51.39
N SER A 834 -2.21 -27.43 51.71
CA SER A 834 -2.35 -28.16 52.98
C SER A 834 -1.70 -27.48 54.17
N GLY A 835 -0.64 -26.71 53.97
CA GLY A 835 0.01 -25.94 55.04
C GLY A 835 -0.86 -24.77 55.50
N THR A 836 -0.92 -24.54 56.81
CA THR A 836 -1.59 -23.35 57.38
C THR A 836 -0.74 -22.08 57.26
N GLY A 837 0.57 -22.24 57.04
CA GLY A 837 1.50 -21.20 56.66
C GLY A 837 1.77 -21.21 55.16
N GLN A 838 2.84 -21.90 54.77
CA GLN A 838 3.34 -22.01 53.38
C GLN A 838 3.55 -23.48 53.01
N THR A 839 3.41 -23.84 51.73
CA THR A 839 3.50 -25.26 51.32
C THR A 839 4.46 -25.43 50.16
N ALA A 840 5.33 -26.45 50.25
CA ALA A 840 6.14 -26.90 49.13
C ALA A 840 5.23 -27.49 48.03
N CYS A 841 5.38 -27.00 46.81
CA CYS A 841 4.60 -27.39 45.66
C CYS A 841 5.51 -27.84 44.53
N THR A 842 5.14 -28.93 43.84
CA THR A 842 5.72 -29.31 42.55
C THR A 842 4.81 -28.80 41.45
N ILE A 843 5.34 -28.09 40.47
CA ILE A 843 4.54 -27.47 39.42
C ILE A 843 5.03 -27.89 38.04
N ALA A 844 4.08 -28.28 37.18
CA ALA A 844 4.32 -28.53 35.78
C ALA A 844 3.70 -27.41 34.94
N TYR A 845 4.51 -26.62 34.23
CA TYR A 845 4.05 -25.49 33.42
C TYR A 845 4.93 -25.24 32.19
N TYR A 846 4.45 -24.43 31.25
CA TYR A 846 5.27 -23.90 30.15
C TYR A 846 5.69 -22.48 30.50
N ALA A 847 6.99 -22.18 30.41
CA ALA A 847 7.50 -20.84 30.71
C ALA A 847 7.43 -19.95 29.46
N GLN A 848 7.26 -18.65 29.65
CA GLN A 848 7.28 -17.64 28.59
C GLN A 848 8.46 -16.70 28.84
N ASP A 849 9.54 -16.85 28.08
CA ASP A 849 10.81 -16.17 28.35
C ASP A 849 11.35 -15.38 27.15
N ALA A 850 12.37 -14.57 27.45
CA ALA A 850 13.20 -13.92 26.44
C ALA A 850 14.01 -14.96 25.67
N VAL A 851 14.14 -14.78 24.36
CA VAL A 851 14.89 -15.70 23.51
C VAL A 851 16.39 -15.62 23.84
N PRO A 852 17.06 -16.73 24.20
CA PRO A 852 18.52 -16.74 24.36
C PRO A 852 19.24 -16.71 23.01
N ASN A 853 20.50 -16.29 23.03
CA ASN A 853 21.39 -16.39 21.86
C ASN A 853 21.98 -17.80 21.74
N TYR A 854 21.13 -18.81 21.72
CA TYR A 854 21.52 -20.22 21.75
C TYR A 854 22.11 -20.71 20.42
N GLY A 855 22.87 -21.79 20.47
CA GLY A 855 23.43 -22.45 19.29
C GLY A 855 24.86 -22.03 18.98
N ALA A 856 25.51 -22.79 18.11
CA ALA A 856 26.89 -22.56 17.71
C ALA A 856 27.04 -21.23 16.94
N SER A 857 26.04 -20.87 16.14
CA SER A 857 25.99 -19.64 15.35
C SER A 857 24.92 -18.65 15.82
N GLY A 858 24.20 -18.96 16.90
CA GLY A 858 23.10 -18.11 17.37
C GLY A 858 21.78 -18.40 16.66
N TYR A 859 20.70 -18.33 17.43
CA TYR A 859 19.35 -18.34 16.88
C TYR A 859 19.01 -16.96 16.30
N GLN A 860 18.34 -16.95 15.14
CA GLN A 860 18.05 -15.74 14.40
C GLN A 860 16.70 -15.86 13.70
N ILE A 861 15.95 -14.75 13.73
CA ILE A 861 14.63 -14.62 13.15
C ILE A 861 14.54 -13.33 12.36
N GLY A 862 13.91 -13.39 11.18
CA GLY A 862 13.51 -12.22 10.40
C GLY A 862 12.04 -11.93 10.66
N ILE A 863 11.73 -10.67 10.92
CA ILE A 863 10.39 -10.19 11.26
C ILE A 863 9.96 -9.18 10.19
N TYR A 864 8.77 -9.39 9.64
CA TYR A 864 8.24 -8.63 8.52
C TYR A 864 7.12 -7.69 8.93
N TYR A 865 7.12 -6.49 8.36
CA TYR A 865 6.07 -5.50 8.51
C TYR A 865 6.11 -4.54 7.32
N ARG A 866 5.12 -3.64 7.18
CA ARG A 866 5.12 -2.60 6.14
C ARG A 866 5.24 -1.21 6.74
N SER A 867 6.06 -0.37 6.11
CA SER A 867 6.32 1.02 6.51
C SER A 867 6.01 1.97 5.37
N ASN A 868 5.54 3.18 5.68
CA ASN A 868 5.29 4.24 4.72
C ASN A 868 6.60 4.68 4.06
N ALA A 869 6.61 4.76 2.73
CA ALA A 869 7.75 5.30 1.99
C ALA A 869 8.05 6.75 2.43
N PRO A 870 9.31 7.20 2.44
CA PRO A 870 9.62 8.62 2.57
C PRO A 870 8.85 9.43 1.53
N GLN A 871 8.03 10.39 1.97
CA GLN A 871 7.10 11.10 1.08
C GLN A 871 7.74 12.26 0.30
N THR A 872 9.01 12.56 0.56
CA THR A 872 9.78 13.60 -0.14
C THR A 872 10.06 13.19 -1.59
N ALA A 873 9.80 14.08 -2.55
CA ALA A 873 9.97 13.78 -3.96
C ALA A 873 11.44 13.57 -4.35
N GLY A 874 11.71 12.57 -5.18
CA GLY A 874 13.04 12.33 -5.78
C GLY A 874 13.95 11.35 -5.03
N VAL A 875 13.48 10.75 -3.94
CA VAL A 875 14.20 9.71 -3.19
C VAL A 875 14.32 8.42 -4.02
N LYS A 876 15.56 7.94 -4.24
CA LYS A 876 15.92 6.67 -4.92
C LYS A 876 17.38 6.27 -4.68
N ALA A 877 17.75 5.02 -4.98
CA ALA A 877 19.14 4.55 -4.89
C ALA A 877 20.07 5.25 -5.87
N GLY A 878 21.33 5.42 -5.45
CA GLY A 878 22.39 5.98 -6.30
C GLY A 878 22.32 7.51 -6.47
N GLY A 879 21.37 8.19 -5.83
CA GLY A 879 21.33 9.66 -5.69
C GLY A 879 20.01 10.31 -6.13
N LEU A 880 19.99 11.65 -6.13
CA LEU A 880 18.79 12.48 -6.33
C LEU A 880 18.55 12.91 -7.79
N SER A 881 18.83 12.01 -8.75
CA SER A 881 18.72 12.33 -10.18
C SER A 881 17.29 12.70 -10.57
N GLY A 882 17.08 13.89 -11.14
CA GLY A 882 15.76 14.40 -11.53
C GLY A 882 15.18 15.44 -10.57
N MET A 883 15.75 15.61 -9.37
CA MET A 883 15.52 16.81 -8.57
C MET A 883 16.24 17.99 -9.23
N PRO A 884 15.56 19.11 -9.50
CA PRO A 884 16.23 20.29 -10.04
C PRO A 884 17.10 20.93 -8.96
N ASP A 885 18.33 21.27 -9.32
CA ASP A 885 19.28 22.03 -8.50
C ASP A 885 19.88 23.16 -9.36
N PRO A 886 19.48 24.43 -9.18
CA PRO A 886 18.56 24.91 -8.15
C PRO A 886 17.07 24.64 -8.45
N LEU A 887 16.26 24.57 -7.40
CA LEU A 887 14.79 24.61 -7.44
C LEU A 887 14.30 26.03 -7.19
N THR A 888 13.54 26.59 -8.12
CA THR A 888 12.83 27.87 -7.93
C THR A 888 11.32 27.62 -7.85
N VAL A 889 10.67 28.12 -6.78
CA VAL A 889 9.22 27.98 -6.56
C VAL A 889 8.59 29.32 -6.21
N ARG A 890 7.33 29.51 -6.62
CA ARG A 890 6.54 30.71 -6.33
C ARG A 890 5.52 30.41 -5.22
N PRO A 891 5.65 30.97 -4.01
CA PRO A 891 4.68 30.74 -2.93
C PRO A 891 3.27 31.20 -3.31
N VAL A 892 2.25 30.38 -3.02
CA VAL A 892 0.83 30.72 -3.27
C VAL A 892 -0.04 30.70 -2.01
N ALA A 893 0.33 29.90 -1.00
CA ALA A 893 -0.26 29.97 0.33
C ALA A 893 0.77 29.60 1.39
N MET A 894 1.04 30.52 2.32
CA MET A 894 1.94 30.26 3.44
C MET A 894 1.16 30.01 4.73
N SER A 895 1.68 29.10 5.55
CA SER A 895 1.16 28.91 6.91
C SER A 895 1.33 30.18 7.73
N ARG A 896 0.35 30.49 8.56
CA ARG A 896 0.42 31.56 9.57
C ARG A 896 1.08 31.12 10.86
N ASP A 897 1.28 29.83 10.99
CA ASP A 897 1.71 29.19 12.21
C ASP A 897 2.93 28.29 11.92
N LEU A 898 3.81 28.22 12.91
CA LEU A 898 5.03 27.47 12.93
C LEU A 898 4.82 26.25 13.82
N TRP A 899 5.14 25.08 13.29
CA TRP A 899 5.00 23.84 14.02
C TRP A 899 6.29 23.55 14.78
N THR A 900 6.15 23.06 16.00
CA THR A 900 7.28 22.62 16.84
C THR A 900 6.95 21.27 17.47
N GLY A 901 7.88 20.32 17.37
CA GLY A 901 7.70 18.95 17.83
C GLY A 901 8.92 18.44 18.59
N ILE A 902 8.70 18.02 19.83
CA ILE A 902 9.74 17.52 20.76
C ILE A 902 9.68 16.00 20.94
N SER A 903 8.55 15.37 20.59
CA SER A 903 8.28 13.95 20.84
C SER A 903 8.27 13.17 19.52
N GLY A 904 9.07 12.12 19.43
CA GLY A 904 9.16 11.24 18.25
C GLY A 904 9.17 9.76 18.67
N VAL A 905 9.66 8.87 17.79
CA VAL A 905 9.70 7.41 18.04
C VAL A 905 10.61 7.01 19.22
N GLY A 906 11.52 7.89 19.63
CA GLY A 906 12.36 7.68 20.83
C GLY A 906 11.70 8.10 22.14
N SER A 907 10.56 8.78 22.09
CA SER A 907 9.81 9.20 23.27
C SER A 907 9.00 8.06 23.89
N THR A 908 8.78 8.13 25.19
CA THR A 908 7.89 7.19 25.90
C THR A 908 6.40 7.50 25.71
N GLY A 909 6.07 8.72 25.31
CA GLY A 909 4.72 9.18 24.94
C GLY A 909 4.65 9.51 23.45
N ASP A 910 3.44 9.47 22.88
CA ASP A 910 3.21 9.83 21.48
C ASP A 910 2.81 11.29 21.34
N ALA A 911 3.09 11.87 20.18
CA ALA A 911 2.55 13.16 19.81
C ALA A 911 1.03 13.09 19.58
N PHE A 912 0.35 14.21 19.79
CA PHE A 912 -1.09 14.40 19.54
C PHE A 912 -1.30 15.71 18.76
N PRO A 913 -2.21 15.78 17.77
CA PRO A 913 -3.12 14.71 17.31
C PRO A 913 -2.48 13.68 16.37
N TYR A 914 -1.26 13.95 15.91
CA TYR A 914 -0.53 13.11 14.98
C TYR A 914 0.39 12.18 15.77
N GLY A 915 0.27 10.87 15.57
CA GLY A 915 1.15 9.90 16.22
C GLY A 915 2.62 10.04 15.78
N ALA A 916 3.50 9.14 16.25
CA ALA A 916 4.94 9.23 15.98
C ALA A 916 5.30 9.32 14.48
N HIS A 917 4.45 8.79 13.59
CA HIS A 917 4.55 8.89 12.13
C HIS A 917 4.77 10.33 11.62
N GLY A 918 4.15 11.32 12.26
CA GLY A 918 4.16 12.69 11.76
C GLY A 918 5.56 13.30 11.77
N MET A 919 6.33 13.03 12.82
CA MET A 919 7.70 13.52 12.95
C MET A 919 8.66 12.84 11.99
N SER A 920 8.44 11.56 11.71
CA SER A 920 9.22 10.74 10.77
C SER A 920 9.09 11.19 9.32
N GLN A 921 8.07 11.99 8.97
CA GLN A 921 7.96 12.56 7.62
C GLN A 921 8.66 13.92 7.48
N ILE A 922 9.09 14.57 8.57
CA ILE A 922 9.72 15.90 8.53
C ILE A 922 11.26 15.77 8.49
N PRO A 923 11.94 16.31 7.46
CA PRO A 923 13.36 16.06 7.25
C PRO A 923 14.26 16.79 8.24
N VAL A 924 15.52 16.37 8.26
CA VAL A 924 16.59 17.02 9.02
C VAL A 924 17.75 17.30 8.08
N ASN A 925 18.28 18.53 8.12
CA ASN A 925 19.40 18.92 7.26
C ASN A 925 20.57 17.93 7.39
N ALA A 926 21.04 17.37 6.28
CA ALA A 926 22.10 16.35 6.25
C ALA A 926 23.47 16.86 6.73
N ASN A 927 23.64 18.18 6.88
CA ASN A 927 24.82 18.77 7.52
C ASN A 927 24.83 18.57 9.05
N VAL A 928 23.70 18.20 9.66
CA VAL A 928 23.64 17.79 11.07
C VAL A 928 24.39 16.46 11.20
N GLY A 929 25.42 16.43 12.03
CA GLY A 929 26.24 15.23 12.20
C GLY A 929 25.46 14.09 12.85
N ALA A 930 25.84 12.85 12.55
CA ALA A 930 25.21 11.65 13.12
C ALA A 930 25.24 11.57 14.66
N GLY A 931 26.14 12.31 15.32
CA GLY A 931 26.18 12.44 16.78
C GLY A 931 25.08 13.35 17.36
N ASP A 932 24.50 14.24 16.56
CA ASP A 932 23.41 15.14 16.95
C ASP A 932 22.05 14.67 16.41
N PHE A 933 22.06 13.95 15.28
CA PHE A 933 20.89 13.29 14.70
C PHE A 933 21.28 11.95 14.05
N GLY A 934 21.18 10.87 14.82
CA GLY A 934 21.41 9.49 14.34
C GLY A 934 20.15 8.78 13.84
N GLY A 935 19.00 9.44 13.86
CA GLY A 935 17.70 8.91 13.47
C GLY A 935 16.56 9.57 14.27
N GLU A 936 15.32 9.23 13.96
CA GLU A 936 14.14 9.81 14.65
C GLU A 936 14.12 9.53 16.16
N TRP A 937 14.80 8.48 16.62
CA TRP A 937 14.89 8.11 18.04
C TRP A 937 15.63 9.13 18.90
N PHE A 938 16.35 10.10 18.33
CA PHE A 938 16.96 11.21 19.09
C PHE A 938 15.92 12.13 19.76
N LEU A 939 14.69 12.17 19.24
CA LEU A 939 13.57 12.87 19.84
C LEU A 939 13.00 12.03 21.00
N THR A 940 13.60 12.17 22.18
CA THR A 940 13.29 11.37 23.38
C THR A 940 12.50 12.13 24.46
N ALA A 941 12.10 13.38 24.19
CA ALA A 941 11.43 14.20 25.20
C ALA A 941 10.05 13.60 25.57
N THR A 942 9.60 13.89 26.79
CA THR A 942 8.21 13.57 27.19
C THR A 942 7.22 14.40 26.38
N GLY A 943 5.96 13.96 26.27
CA GLY A 943 4.89 14.70 25.58
C GLY A 943 4.62 16.11 26.14
N LYS A 944 5.12 16.44 27.33
CA LYS A 944 4.98 17.77 27.92
C LYS A 944 5.82 18.82 27.19
N ILE A 945 5.14 19.63 26.37
CA ILE A 945 5.70 20.78 25.66
C ILE A 945 5.16 22.08 26.28
N SER A 946 6.04 23.05 26.51
CA SER A 946 5.67 24.31 27.16
C SER A 946 6.31 25.51 26.48
N VAL A 947 5.52 26.56 26.34
CA VAL A 947 5.92 27.92 26.00
C VAL A 947 5.62 28.84 27.18
N GLY A 948 6.10 30.09 27.15
CA GLY A 948 6.10 30.97 28.33
C GLY A 948 4.76 31.08 29.09
N ASP A 949 3.63 31.02 28.37
CA ASP A 949 2.31 31.28 28.94
C ASP A 949 1.42 30.03 29.04
N PHE A 950 1.87 28.87 28.54
CA PHE A 950 1.05 27.65 28.43
C PHE A 950 1.89 26.37 28.32
N SER A 951 1.37 25.26 28.83
CA SER A 951 1.94 23.92 28.63
C SER A 951 0.86 22.91 28.25
N ALA A 952 1.19 22.00 27.34
CA ALA A 952 0.34 20.89 26.92
C ALA A 952 1.10 19.56 27.01
N ASP A 953 0.37 18.46 27.15
CA ASP A 953 0.92 17.11 27.03
C ASP A 953 0.54 16.54 25.66
N THR A 954 1.12 17.12 24.60
CA THR A 954 0.80 16.79 23.19
C THR A 954 2.04 16.49 22.36
N GLY A 955 3.26 16.75 22.84
CA GLY A 955 4.52 16.52 22.13
C GLY A 955 4.78 17.43 20.92
N VAL A 956 3.73 18.01 20.34
CA VAL A 956 3.72 18.92 19.20
C VAL A 956 2.82 20.12 19.50
N LEU A 957 3.23 21.31 19.05
CA LEU A 957 2.42 22.53 19.08
C LEU A 957 2.45 23.20 17.71
N ASN A 958 1.32 23.81 17.35
CA ASN A 958 1.24 24.76 16.26
C ASN A 958 1.18 26.17 16.85
N LEU A 959 2.22 26.97 16.63
CA LEU A 959 2.44 28.26 17.28
C LEU A 959 2.29 29.41 16.29
N HIS A 960 1.63 30.48 16.68
CA HIS A 960 1.50 31.63 15.78
C HIS A 960 2.86 32.26 15.45
N THR A 961 3.13 32.51 14.16
CA THR A 961 4.37 33.19 13.75
C THR A 961 4.32 34.66 14.17
N MET A 962 5.32 35.11 14.93
CA MET A 962 5.52 36.51 15.32
C MET A 962 6.28 37.29 14.25
N ILE A 963 7.19 36.62 13.54
CA ILE A 963 7.87 37.14 12.35
C ILE A 963 7.43 36.25 11.19
N GLN A 964 6.71 36.86 10.25
CA GLN A 964 6.19 36.19 9.06
C GLN A 964 7.20 36.20 7.92
N VAL A 965 7.15 35.16 7.11
CA VAL A 965 7.88 35.11 5.84
C VAL A 965 7.22 36.04 4.84
N ASP A 966 8.01 36.76 4.03
CA ASP A 966 7.49 37.54 2.91
C ASP A 966 7.20 36.63 1.70
N PRO A 967 5.93 36.46 1.27
CA PRO A 967 5.58 35.58 0.16
C PRO A 967 5.69 36.25 -1.22
N GLN A 968 6.09 37.54 -1.31
CA GLN A 968 6.00 38.30 -2.56
C GLN A 968 7.04 37.90 -3.63
N GLY A 969 8.10 37.20 -3.25
CA GLY A 969 9.17 36.77 -4.15
C GLY A 969 9.22 35.26 -4.36
N ASP A 970 9.87 34.85 -5.45
CA ASP A 970 10.21 33.44 -5.67
C ASP A 970 11.31 33.01 -4.69
N PHE A 971 11.20 31.77 -4.20
CA PHE A 971 12.24 31.15 -3.38
C PHE A 971 13.06 30.19 -4.21
N THR A 972 14.38 30.27 -4.04
CA THR A 972 15.32 29.37 -4.72
C THR A 972 16.10 28.57 -3.68
N PHE A 973 16.06 27.25 -3.83
CA PHE A 973 16.74 26.28 -2.98
C PHE A 973 17.74 25.45 -3.81
N SER A 974 18.85 25.02 -3.21
CA SER A 974 19.95 24.31 -3.88
C SER A 974 20.67 23.36 -2.92
N ASP A 975 21.65 22.61 -3.43
CA ASP A 975 22.47 21.65 -2.68
C ASP A 975 21.61 20.52 -2.11
N THR A 976 21.20 19.63 -3.03
CA THR A 976 20.31 18.49 -2.74
C THR A 976 21.04 17.39 -1.96
N ASP A 977 20.40 16.81 -0.96
CA ASP A 977 20.94 15.70 -0.17
C ASP A 977 19.83 14.81 0.41
N THR A 978 20.21 13.69 1.02
CA THR A 978 19.32 12.80 1.78
C THR A 978 19.73 12.77 3.24
N ASP A 979 18.76 12.76 4.16
CA ASP A 979 19.06 12.52 5.57
C ASP A 979 19.17 11.02 5.92
N VAL A 980 19.50 10.71 7.18
CA VAL A 980 19.67 9.33 7.66
C VAL A 980 18.39 8.49 7.61
N GLU A 981 17.22 9.13 7.50
CA GLU A 981 15.91 8.47 7.33
C GLU A 981 15.50 8.37 5.85
N PHE A 982 16.44 8.69 4.95
CA PHE A 982 16.31 8.60 3.50
C PHE A 982 15.30 9.60 2.88
N ARG A 983 15.11 10.77 3.51
CA ARG A 983 14.28 11.87 2.99
C ARG A 983 15.12 12.85 2.17
N SER A 984 14.63 13.23 1.00
CA SER A 984 15.30 14.20 0.12
C SER A 984 15.03 15.65 0.54
N GLN A 985 16.04 16.49 0.41
CA GLN A 985 16.00 17.88 0.87
C GLN A 985 16.99 18.78 0.13
N TYR A 986 16.77 20.09 0.22
CA TYR A 986 17.66 21.15 -0.20
C TYR A 986 18.28 21.83 1.01
N LYS A 987 19.61 21.90 1.07
CA LYS A 987 20.34 22.39 2.24
C LYS A 987 20.56 23.89 2.24
N VAL A 988 20.45 24.55 1.09
CA VAL A 988 20.80 25.96 0.92
C VAL A 988 19.66 26.73 0.28
N ALA A 989 19.32 27.89 0.85
CA ALA A 989 18.50 28.91 0.20
C ALA A 989 19.40 29.98 -0.43
N ASP A 990 18.97 30.59 -1.53
CA ASP A 990 19.75 31.60 -2.26
C ASP A 990 20.27 32.70 -1.32
N VAL A 991 21.59 32.88 -1.33
CA VAL A 991 22.30 33.83 -0.48
C VAL A 991 22.19 35.28 -0.95
N THR A 992 21.80 35.48 -2.20
CA THR A 992 21.69 36.79 -2.85
C THR A 992 20.26 37.32 -2.89
N ALA A 993 19.28 36.47 -2.55
CA ALA A 993 17.87 36.79 -2.47
C ALA A 993 17.36 36.76 -1.02
N TYR A 994 16.07 37.03 -0.83
CA TYR A 994 15.42 36.90 0.47
C TYR A 994 15.39 35.42 0.90
N ARG A 995 15.86 35.15 2.13
CA ARG A 995 15.78 33.81 2.74
C ARG A 995 14.53 33.70 3.60
N PRO A 996 13.70 32.67 3.42
CA PRO A 996 12.51 32.48 4.22
C PRO A 996 12.91 32.36 5.70
N THR A 997 12.37 33.27 6.51
CA THR A 997 12.68 33.38 7.93
C THR A 997 11.38 33.51 8.71
N ALA A 998 11.11 32.55 9.60
CA ALA A 998 9.93 32.54 10.47
C ALA A 998 10.34 32.34 11.92
N MET A 999 9.66 33.04 12.84
CA MET A 999 9.91 32.93 14.28
C MET A 999 8.60 32.93 15.05
N ALA A 1000 8.49 32.06 16.05
CA ALA A 1000 7.38 32.00 17.00
C ALA A 1000 7.91 32.17 18.45
N GLN A 1001 7.01 32.08 19.43
CA GLN A 1001 7.39 32.12 20.85
C GLN A 1001 8.32 30.94 21.18
N PRO A 1002 9.45 31.16 21.89
CA PRO A 1002 10.36 30.07 22.26
C PRO A 1002 9.74 29.13 23.29
N LEU A 1003 10.28 27.92 23.38
CA LEU A 1003 9.97 26.96 24.43
C LEU A 1003 10.43 27.49 25.80
N SER A 1004 9.73 27.12 26.87
CA SER A 1004 10.08 27.53 28.24
C SER A 1004 11.37 26.87 28.77
N GLY A 1005 11.82 25.80 28.12
CA GLY A 1005 13.05 25.09 28.46
C GLY A 1005 13.75 24.60 27.19
N LEU A 1006 15.03 24.25 27.33
CA LEU A 1006 15.83 23.71 26.23
C LEU A 1006 15.37 22.28 25.94
N ALA A 1007 15.13 21.97 24.66
CA ALA A 1007 14.78 20.62 24.21
C ALA A 1007 15.37 20.38 22.81
N THR A 1008 15.66 19.13 22.50
CA THR A 1008 15.89 18.74 21.10
C THR A 1008 14.54 18.64 20.40
N HIS A 1009 14.38 19.36 19.29
CA HIS A 1009 13.09 19.46 18.61
C HIS A 1009 13.24 19.80 17.13
N LYS A 1010 12.20 19.50 16.35
CA LYS A 1010 12.07 20.01 14.98
C LYS A 1010 11.13 21.20 14.98
N VAL A 1011 11.46 22.21 14.19
CA VAL A 1011 10.63 23.38 13.93
C VAL A 1011 10.38 23.45 12.45
N TRP A 1012 9.13 23.51 12.00
CA TRP A 1012 8.85 23.55 10.57
C TRP A 1012 7.72 24.50 10.17
N LEU A 1013 7.85 25.03 8.95
CA LEU A 1013 6.91 25.93 8.30
C LEU A 1013 6.47 25.32 6.96
N PRO A 1014 5.21 24.86 6.85
CA PRO A 1014 4.68 24.39 5.58
C PRO A 1014 4.11 25.56 4.74
N PHE A 1015 4.22 25.43 3.42
CA PHE A 1015 3.53 26.32 2.48
C PHE A 1015 3.29 25.61 1.14
N LEU A 1016 2.27 26.06 0.42
CA LEU A 1016 2.04 25.66 -0.97
C LEU A 1016 2.78 26.62 -1.89
N ALA A 1017 3.45 26.06 -2.89
CA ALA A 1017 4.13 26.80 -3.92
C ALA A 1017 3.89 26.18 -5.30
N VAL A 1018 3.97 27.00 -6.33
CA VAL A 1018 3.87 26.56 -7.72
C VAL A 1018 5.27 26.37 -8.30
N ALA A 1019 5.49 25.24 -8.98
CA ALA A 1019 6.73 24.98 -9.71
C ALA A 1019 6.85 25.93 -10.92
N THR A 1020 8.01 26.59 -11.07
CA THR A 1020 8.24 27.56 -12.16
C THR A 1020 8.79 26.93 -13.44
N ALA A 1021 9.31 25.70 -13.35
CA ALA A 1021 9.90 24.94 -14.45
C ALA A 1021 9.45 23.47 -14.41
N ASP A 1022 9.56 22.80 -15.55
CA ASP A 1022 9.30 21.38 -15.67
C ASP A 1022 10.48 20.55 -15.15
N SER A 1023 10.15 19.43 -14.51
CA SER A 1023 11.09 18.37 -14.16
C SER A 1023 10.44 17.01 -14.42
N PRO A 1024 11.19 15.90 -14.42
CA PRO A 1024 10.60 14.56 -14.41
C PRO A 1024 9.68 14.32 -13.20
N LEU A 1025 9.92 15.03 -12.08
CA LEU A 1025 9.19 14.83 -10.83
C LEU A 1025 7.89 15.65 -10.74
N TYR A 1026 7.79 16.79 -11.39
CA TYR A 1026 6.61 17.65 -11.36
C TYR A 1026 6.63 18.62 -12.54
N ARG A 1027 5.46 19.12 -12.90
CA ARG A 1027 5.30 20.01 -14.05
C ARG A 1027 5.22 21.47 -13.64
N LYS A 1028 5.57 22.37 -14.56
CA LYS A 1028 5.36 23.81 -14.38
C LYS A 1028 3.89 24.08 -14.11
N GLY A 1029 3.59 24.91 -13.11
CA GLY A 1029 2.20 25.18 -12.70
C GLY A 1029 1.62 24.19 -11.68
N GLU A 1030 2.32 23.08 -11.40
CA GLU A 1030 1.92 22.11 -10.38
C GLU A 1030 2.14 22.69 -8.98
N VAL A 1031 1.18 22.44 -8.08
CA VAL A 1031 1.23 22.86 -6.68
C VAL A 1031 1.96 21.81 -5.86
N LEU A 1032 3.05 22.25 -5.24
CA LEU A 1032 3.90 21.47 -4.37
C LEU A 1032 3.67 21.91 -2.92
N LEU A 1033 3.69 20.95 -2.00
CA LEU A 1033 3.83 21.23 -0.59
C LEU A 1033 5.32 21.33 -0.28
N VAL A 1034 5.76 22.50 0.18
CA VAL A 1034 7.14 22.74 0.61
C VAL A 1034 7.15 22.88 2.12
N VAL A 1035 8.00 22.11 2.78
CA VAL A 1035 8.20 22.19 4.24
C VAL A 1035 9.63 22.64 4.48
N ILE A 1036 9.79 23.83 5.06
CA ILE A 1036 11.08 24.27 5.57
C ILE A 1036 11.15 23.84 7.03
N THR A 1037 12.22 23.16 7.39
CA THR A 1037 12.42 22.61 8.73
C THR A 1037 13.80 23.00 9.25
N ARG A 1038 13.89 23.20 10.55
CA ARG A 1038 15.14 23.38 11.31
C ARG A 1038 15.17 22.32 12.39
N TYR A 1039 16.27 21.59 12.47
CA TYR A 1039 16.55 20.74 13.61
C TYR A 1039 17.30 21.56 14.67
N ALA A 1040 16.74 21.61 15.87
CA ALA A 1040 17.22 22.38 16.99
C ALA A 1040 17.78 21.43 18.06
N VAL A 1041 19.10 21.45 18.24
CA VAL A 1041 19.81 20.57 19.18
C VAL A 1041 19.88 21.26 20.55
N VAL A 1042 19.13 20.75 21.53
CA VAL A 1042 19.07 21.28 22.92
C VAL A 1042 18.95 22.81 22.95
N ASP A 1043 17.91 23.31 22.29
CA ASP A 1043 17.64 24.74 22.10
C ASP A 1043 16.18 25.03 22.50
N ALA A 1044 15.84 26.28 22.81
CA ALA A 1044 14.47 26.73 23.06
C ALA A 1044 13.87 27.51 21.86
N ASP A 1045 14.68 27.93 20.90
CA ASP A 1045 14.26 28.83 19.83
C ASP A 1045 13.37 28.14 18.78
N ASN A 1046 12.09 28.51 18.76
CA ASN A 1046 11.16 28.14 17.69
C ASN A 1046 11.34 29.06 16.47
N THR A 1047 12.40 28.81 15.71
CA THR A 1047 12.72 29.59 14.50
C THR A 1047 13.12 28.70 13.33
N VAL A 1048 12.88 29.17 12.12
CA VAL A 1048 13.34 28.57 10.88
C VAL A 1048 14.13 29.64 10.12
N ILE A 1049 15.43 29.43 9.96
CA ILE A 1049 16.37 30.38 9.36
C ILE A 1049 17.48 29.60 8.63
N PHE A 1050 17.75 29.96 7.37
CA PHE A 1050 18.91 29.45 6.63
C PHE A 1050 20.18 30.26 6.95
N ALA A 1051 21.09 29.68 7.73
CA ALA A 1051 22.34 30.31 8.13
C ALA A 1051 23.45 30.14 7.07
N ASP A 1052 24.45 31.04 7.07
CA ASP A 1052 25.63 30.94 6.18
C ASP A 1052 26.64 29.87 6.62
N SER A 1053 26.68 29.59 7.92
CA SER A 1053 27.54 28.57 8.52
C SER A 1053 26.78 27.84 9.62
N GLY A 1054 27.06 26.54 9.78
CA GLY A 1054 26.35 25.70 10.77
C GLY A 1054 24.84 25.59 10.51
N ASN A 1055 24.42 25.62 9.25
CA ASN A 1055 23.01 25.61 8.89
C ASN A 1055 22.35 24.26 9.25
N THR A 1056 21.36 24.30 10.14
CA THR A 1056 20.52 23.14 10.48
C THR A 1056 19.12 23.21 9.86
N ALA A 1057 18.85 24.22 9.01
CA ALA A 1057 17.60 24.37 8.28
C ALA A 1057 17.69 23.82 6.86
N CYS A 1058 16.63 23.20 6.37
CA CYS A 1058 16.52 22.65 5.02
C CYS A 1058 15.09 22.80 4.50
N ALA A 1059 14.91 22.64 3.19
CA ALA A 1059 13.59 22.60 2.56
C ALA A 1059 13.38 21.25 1.87
N ALA A 1060 12.21 20.65 2.06
CA ALA A 1060 11.81 19.47 1.31
C ALA A 1060 10.51 19.69 0.56
N VAL A 1061 10.36 18.93 -0.52
CA VAL A 1061 9.28 19.04 -1.48
C VAL A 1061 8.46 17.76 -1.47
N TYR A 1062 7.15 17.90 -1.34
CA TYR A 1062 6.18 16.83 -1.39
C TYR A 1062 5.21 17.10 -2.53
N ARG A 1063 4.87 16.05 -3.28
CA ARG A 1063 3.73 16.11 -4.21
C ARG A 1063 2.44 16.21 -3.40
N THR A 1064 1.55 17.10 -3.79
CA THR A 1064 0.23 17.23 -3.18
C THR A 1064 -0.64 16.03 -3.52
N LEU A 1065 -1.51 15.60 -2.60
CA LEU A 1065 -2.56 14.61 -2.90
C LEU A 1065 -3.39 15.08 -4.08
N GLY A 1066 -3.39 14.29 -5.16
CA GLY A 1066 -4.05 14.60 -6.42
C GLY A 1066 -3.26 15.50 -7.37
N MET A 1067 -1.97 15.76 -7.10
CA MET A 1067 -1.04 16.51 -7.97
C MET A 1067 -1.70 17.75 -8.58
N LEU A 1068 -2.10 18.68 -7.71
CA LEU A 1068 -2.96 19.80 -8.08
C LEU A 1068 -2.28 20.68 -9.14
N LEU A 1069 -3.00 20.95 -10.22
CA LEU A 1069 -2.51 21.78 -11.32
C LEU A 1069 -3.39 23.03 -11.44
N LEU A 1070 -2.79 24.20 -11.27
CA LEU A 1070 -3.51 25.47 -11.39
C LEU A 1070 -3.52 25.94 -12.85
N ALA A 1071 -4.57 26.69 -13.20
CA ALA A 1071 -4.61 27.43 -14.46
C ALA A 1071 -3.40 28.36 -14.56
N SER A 1072 -2.71 28.31 -15.71
CA SER A 1072 -1.61 29.24 -15.98
C SER A 1072 -2.15 30.66 -16.07
N GLU A 1073 -1.47 31.61 -15.43
CA GLU A 1073 -1.71 33.06 -15.62
C GLU A 1073 -1.38 33.52 -17.03
#